data_AF-A0A9P1JZ79-F1
#
_entry.id   AF-A0A9P1JZ79-F1
#
_cell.length_a   1.000
_cell.length_b   1.000
_cell.length_c   1.000
_cell.angle_alpha   90.00
_cell.angle_beta   90.00
_cell.angle_gamma   90.00
#
_symmetry.space_group_name_H-M   'P 1'
#
loop_
_entity.id
_entity.type
_entity.pdbx_description
1 polymer ?
#
loop_
_entity_poly.entity_id
_entity_poly.type
_entity_poly.pdbx_seq_one_letter_code
_entity_poly.pdbx_strand_id
1 'polypeptide(L)'
;MSKITGPFVAVVTPFDTEERMNEAALRRQVARQAAAGNGVFCAGTNGEFYALSVGEKRRAAELCVEAADGRVPVLAHIGEISTHQTIALGREIARLGVKAVSAITPSFIACSQEELVGYYRRVADALTVPLYLYNIPARTGNTLTPEAARILADHPNIVGIKDSAGSQDSLDGFLAVARERDDFNVMVGPDSLILHGLRNGAAGCVSGLGNVAPLTLNRIWTALHGGRKRGRRGRPDPFRPAPQGSLRAGLPALHGQAGAVPRDAGGRPQPRPGADRRRDRPRHRHPGRPLRRGCRGFAGVTTMTTASTLSEQAAPAPAPERRGPLIPAADDPRRIDAYLPSPCVQNHAANLALLPNGDLLCAWFGGTQEGIPDVSIHVARLPAGGDRWEAPVKLSDDPGRSEQNPVLFPAPDGTLWLMYTAQVSGHQDTAIVRCRVSADQGRSWGPVRTLFEAEGHTGVFIRQPVVVLDNGDWLLPTFLCHGTPGRAWVGDHDTSAVRISSDGGRTWTEHAVPDSTGCVHMNIVPLADGRLAAFYRSRWADHVYRSLSSDGGRSWTAPEPTELPNNNSSIQVTALSDGRLAIVYNHASAADATGRRLGLYDDIEEAGETANPAAQPAAEPAVEPPAEGRTAFWGAPRAPLTLALSSDGGVTWPLRRDLEVGDGYCMTNNSKEKLNREFSYPAILQTPDGRLRIAFTYFRQAIKYTELPPGWVDAGWVESGSGR
;
A
#
# COMPACT_ATOMS: atom_id res chain seq x y z
N MET A 1 -19.54 34.19 13.60
CA MET A 1 -18.46 34.21 14.63
C MET A 1 -17.13 34.59 13.98
N SER A 2 -16.06 34.87 14.74
CA SER A 2 -14.72 35.06 14.15
C SER A 2 -14.20 33.76 13.54
N LYS A 3 -13.90 33.69 12.23
CA LYS A 3 -13.26 32.51 11.60
C LYS A 3 -12.01 32.12 12.40
N ILE A 4 -11.91 30.85 12.80
CA ILE A 4 -10.68 30.33 13.41
C ILE A 4 -9.68 30.13 12.28
N THR A 5 -8.47 30.68 12.43
CA THR A 5 -7.41 30.63 11.42
C THR A 5 -6.06 30.33 12.07
N GLY A 6 -5.10 29.90 11.25
CA GLY A 6 -3.71 29.69 11.67
C GLY A 6 -3.30 28.22 11.88
N PRO A 7 -2.03 28.00 12.25
CA PRO A 7 -1.49 26.67 12.47
C PRO A 7 -1.87 26.18 13.87
N PHE A 8 -2.53 25.03 13.93
CA PHE A 8 -2.76 24.27 15.16
C PHE A 8 -1.90 23.02 15.17
N VAL A 9 -1.49 22.58 16.35
CA VAL A 9 -0.79 21.29 16.53
C VAL A 9 -1.69 20.33 17.29
N ALA A 10 -1.90 19.16 16.71
CA ALA A 10 -2.53 18.01 17.36
C ALA A 10 -1.58 17.46 18.43
N VAL A 11 -1.59 18.04 19.62
CA VAL A 11 -0.60 17.73 20.67
C VAL A 11 -0.74 16.30 21.15
N VAL A 12 0.41 15.63 21.32
CA VAL A 12 0.48 14.33 21.98
C VAL A 12 0.08 14.44 23.45
N THR A 13 -0.52 13.38 24.00
CA THR A 13 -0.80 13.26 25.44
C THR A 13 0.35 12.47 26.05
N PRO A 14 1.29 13.08 26.78
CA PRO A 14 2.44 12.35 27.30
C PRO A 14 2.05 11.53 28.52
N PHE A 15 2.63 10.34 28.67
CA PHE A 15 2.45 9.46 29.83
C PHE A 15 3.77 9.27 30.59
N ASP A 16 3.69 8.79 31.83
CA ASP A 16 4.84 8.25 32.57
C ASP A 16 5.03 6.73 32.33
N THR A 17 6.02 6.12 32.98
CA THR A 17 6.32 4.69 32.87
C THR A 17 5.30 3.77 33.54
N GLU A 18 4.33 4.35 34.27
CA GLU A 18 3.21 3.65 34.91
C GLU A 18 1.90 3.93 34.14
N GLU A 19 2.01 4.40 32.89
CA GLU A 19 0.91 4.72 31.97
C GLU A 19 -0.07 5.78 32.51
N ARG A 20 0.37 6.64 33.44
CA ARG A 20 -0.41 7.79 33.91
C ARG A 20 -0.08 9.03 33.08
N MET A 21 -1.09 9.86 32.80
CA MET A 21 -0.88 11.12 32.09
C MET A 21 0.12 12.04 32.80
N ASN A 22 1.21 12.38 32.11
CA ASN A 22 2.27 13.25 32.59
C ASN A 22 1.89 14.73 32.35
N GLU A 23 1.07 15.26 33.26
CA GLU A 23 0.52 16.63 33.16
C GLU A 23 1.62 17.69 32.95
N ALA A 24 2.73 17.56 33.67
CA ALA A 24 3.85 18.49 33.58
C ALA A 24 4.49 18.50 32.17
N ALA A 25 4.57 17.35 31.50
CA ALA A 25 5.03 17.26 30.12
C ALA A 25 4.02 17.87 29.14
N LEU A 26 2.71 17.63 29.33
CA LEU A 26 1.67 18.23 28.50
C LEU A 26 1.70 19.76 28.57
N ARG A 27 1.81 20.34 29.78
CA ARG A 27 1.95 21.79 29.97
C ARG A 27 3.19 22.37 29.28
N ARG A 28 4.33 21.67 29.33
CA ARG A 28 5.56 22.07 28.61
C ARG A 28 5.35 22.05 27.09
N GLN A 29 4.68 21.03 26.57
CA GLN A 29 4.39 20.93 25.13
C GLN A 29 3.44 22.04 24.67
N VAL A 30 2.38 22.35 25.42
CA VAL A 30 1.48 23.49 25.14
C VAL A 30 2.23 24.82 25.19
N ALA A 31 3.05 25.05 26.22
CA ALA A 31 3.86 26.26 26.31
C ALA A 31 4.85 26.41 25.13
N ARG A 32 5.40 25.30 24.62
CA ARG A 32 6.27 25.26 23.44
C ARG A 32 5.52 25.61 22.15
N GLN A 33 4.26 25.19 22.00
CA GLN A 33 3.42 25.59 20.88
C GLN A 33 3.01 27.07 20.96
N ALA A 34 2.61 27.54 22.15
CA ALA A 34 2.28 28.94 22.39
C ALA A 34 3.46 29.87 22.10
N ALA A 35 4.67 29.51 22.54
CA ALA A 35 5.90 30.27 22.25
C ALA A 35 6.28 30.29 20.76
N ALA A 36 5.86 29.29 19.98
CA ALA A 36 6.02 29.26 18.53
C ALA A 36 4.88 29.99 17.77
N GLY A 37 3.85 30.48 18.47
CA GLY A 37 2.69 31.12 17.85
C GLY A 37 1.67 30.14 17.24
N ASN A 38 1.70 28.86 17.61
CA ASN A 38 0.77 27.84 17.15
C ASN A 38 -0.40 27.66 18.13
N GLY A 39 -1.61 27.50 17.61
CA GLY A 39 -2.75 27.00 18.38
C GLY A 39 -2.56 25.53 18.78
N VAL A 40 -3.40 25.07 19.72
CA VAL A 40 -3.37 23.69 20.22
C VAL A 40 -4.66 22.97 19.82
N PHE A 41 -4.54 21.74 19.34
CA PHE A 41 -5.64 20.78 19.22
C PHE A 41 -5.36 19.61 20.16
N CYS A 42 -6.11 19.51 21.25
CA CYS A 42 -5.88 18.52 22.30
C CYS A 42 -6.84 17.32 22.21
N ALA A 43 -6.42 16.19 22.79
CA ALA A 43 -7.14 14.92 22.75
C ALA A 43 -7.55 14.46 21.33
N GLY A 44 -6.82 14.85 20.28
CA GLY A 44 -7.06 14.34 18.92
C GLY A 44 -6.49 12.93 18.69
N THR A 45 -6.48 12.46 17.44
CA THR A 45 -5.89 11.16 17.08
C THR A 45 -4.40 11.04 17.47
N ASN A 46 -3.61 12.12 17.29
CA ASN A 46 -2.21 12.19 17.78
C ASN A 46 -2.10 12.34 19.31
N GLY A 47 -3.19 12.72 19.99
CA GLY A 47 -3.30 12.74 21.45
C GLY A 47 -3.88 11.45 22.02
N GLU A 48 -3.96 10.39 21.21
CA GLU A 48 -4.36 9.02 21.61
C GLU A 48 -5.73 8.94 22.30
N PHE A 49 -6.69 9.75 21.86
CA PHE A 49 -8.02 9.87 22.50
C PHE A 49 -8.75 8.55 22.72
N TYR A 50 -8.56 7.57 21.83
CA TYR A 50 -9.17 6.24 21.90
C TYR A 50 -8.62 5.40 23.06
N ALA A 51 -7.45 5.74 23.60
CA ALA A 51 -6.84 5.11 24.78
C ALA A 51 -7.14 5.88 26.09
N LEU A 52 -7.65 7.11 26.02
CA LEU A 52 -7.95 7.94 27.20
C LEU A 52 -9.36 7.63 27.75
N SER A 53 -9.45 7.54 29.08
CA SER A 53 -10.76 7.61 29.75
C SER A 53 -11.42 8.98 29.56
N VAL A 54 -12.74 9.07 29.76
CA VAL A 54 -13.48 10.34 29.69
C VAL A 54 -12.91 11.39 30.66
N GLY A 55 -12.48 10.96 31.85
CA GLY A 55 -11.82 11.82 32.83
C GLY A 55 -10.49 12.36 32.34
N GLU A 56 -9.66 11.53 31.70
CA GLU A 56 -8.38 11.96 31.13
C GLU A 56 -8.54 12.84 29.90
N LYS A 57 -9.53 12.59 29.03
CA LYS A 57 -9.88 13.48 27.91
C LYS A 57 -10.21 14.89 28.40
N ARG A 58 -11.10 14.98 29.40
CA ARG A 58 -11.45 16.25 30.04
C ARG A 58 -10.23 16.91 30.69
N ARG A 59 -9.44 16.15 31.46
CA ARG A 59 -8.25 16.67 32.15
C ARG A 59 -7.18 17.14 31.17
N ALA A 60 -6.93 16.42 30.08
CA ALA A 60 -6.02 16.85 29.01
C ALA A 60 -6.48 18.18 28.38
N ALA A 61 -7.79 18.37 28.16
CA ALA A 61 -8.32 19.63 27.64
C ALA A 61 -8.17 20.79 28.65
N GLU A 62 -8.47 20.55 29.93
CA GLU A 62 -8.31 21.51 31.03
C GLU A 62 -6.83 21.95 31.16
N LEU A 63 -5.91 20.98 31.22
CA LEU A 63 -4.46 21.20 31.24
C LEU A 63 -3.98 22.03 30.04
N CYS A 64 -4.57 21.81 28.86
CA CYS A 64 -4.24 22.57 27.65
C CYS A 64 -4.74 24.01 27.70
N VAL A 65 -5.95 24.27 28.18
CA VAL A 65 -6.46 25.65 28.32
C VAL A 65 -5.68 26.42 29.39
N GLU A 66 -5.48 25.82 30.56
CA GLU A 66 -4.66 26.39 31.64
C GLU A 66 -3.25 26.74 31.18
N ALA A 67 -2.58 25.83 30.44
CA ALA A 67 -1.21 26.08 29.97
C ALA A 67 -1.13 27.03 28.77
N ALA A 68 -2.20 27.16 27.96
CA ALA A 68 -2.26 28.16 26.91
C ALA A 68 -2.38 29.58 27.49
N ASP A 69 -3.12 29.74 28.60
CA ASP A 69 -3.27 31.00 29.34
C ASP A 69 -3.69 32.18 28.44
N GLY A 70 -4.66 31.92 27.56
CA GLY A 70 -5.16 32.89 26.57
C GLY A 70 -4.18 33.30 25.46
N ARG A 71 -2.90 32.88 25.51
CA ARG A 71 -1.85 33.30 24.55
C ARG A 71 -2.06 32.75 23.15
N VAL A 72 -2.65 31.55 23.04
CA VAL A 72 -3.02 30.90 21.78
C VAL A 72 -4.36 30.17 21.94
N PRO A 73 -5.16 30.04 20.87
CA PRO A 73 -6.43 29.32 20.92
C PRO A 73 -6.22 27.81 21.15
N VAL A 74 -7.08 27.23 22.00
CA VAL A 74 -7.18 25.78 22.21
C VAL A 74 -8.45 25.26 21.55
N LEU A 75 -8.29 24.22 20.74
CA LEU A 75 -9.33 23.37 20.19
C LEU A 75 -9.28 22.02 20.91
N ALA A 76 -10.42 21.40 21.14
CA ALA A 76 -10.49 20.09 21.81
C ALA A 76 -11.32 19.09 21.02
N HIS A 77 -10.84 17.86 20.96
CA HIS A 77 -11.64 16.77 20.40
C HIS A 77 -12.70 16.29 21.41
N ILE A 78 -13.87 15.89 20.91
CA ILE A 78 -15.00 15.44 21.74
C ILE A 78 -15.63 14.12 21.24
N GLY A 79 -15.04 13.48 20.23
CA GLY A 79 -15.64 12.33 19.55
C GLY A 79 -15.57 11.05 20.39
N GLU A 80 -16.72 10.39 20.52
CA GLU A 80 -16.88 9.09 21.16
C GLU A 80 -17.61 8.13 20.21
N ILE A 81 -17.67 6.84 20.56
CA ILE A 81 -18.34 5.80 19.74
C ILE A 81 -19.82 6.10 19.51
N SER A 82 -20.51 6.73 20.48
CA SER A 82 -21.94 7.02 20.38
C SER A 82 -22.26 8.51 20.53
N THR A 83 -23.34 8.95 19.86
CA THR A 83 -23.76 10.37 19.85
C THR A 83 -23.96 10.94 21.26
N HIS A 84 -24.53 10.16 22.18
CA HIS A 84 -24.80 10.64 23.54
C HIS A 84 -23.52 10.85 24.37
N GLN A 85 -22.49 10.00 24.17
CA GLN A 85 -21.18 10.17 24.80
C GLN A 85 -20.44 11.39 24.23
N THR A 86 -20.46 11.58 22.90
CA THR A 86 -19.91 12.78 22.23
C THR A 86 -20.54 14.06 22.79
N ILE A 87 -21.87 14.07 22.98
CA ILE A 87 -22.60 15.21 23.56
C ILE A 87 -22.22 15.43 25.04
N ALA A 88 -22.11 14.35 25.83
CA ALA A 88 -21.75 14.45 27.25
C ALA A 88 -20.35 15.05 27.44
N LEU A 89 -19.34 14.47 26.79
CA LEU A 89 -17.97 14.98 26.81
C LEU A 89 -17.89 16.41 26.24
N GLY A 90 -18.59 16.68 25.14
CA GLY A 90 -18.65 17.99 24.52
C GLY A 90 -19.17 19.08 25.47
N ARG A 91 -20.22 18.78 26.26
CA ARG A 91 -20.77 19.71 27.26
C ARG A 91 -19.83 19.95 28.44
N GLU A 92 -19.01 18.98 28.83
CA GLU A 92 -17.99 19.17 29.86
C GLU A 92 -16.84 20.03 29.32
N ILE A 93 -16.30 19.70 28.15
CA ILE A 93 -15.20 20.42 27.52
C ILE A 93 -15.59 21.86 27.12
N ALA A 94 -16.83 22.11 26.71
CA ALA A 94 -17.34 23.45 26.40
C ALA A 94 -17.19 24.45 27.56
N ARG A 95 -17.29 23.97 28.81
CA ARG A 95 -17.17 24.80 30.03
C ARG A 95 -15.72 25.19 30.35
N LEU A 96 -14.74 24.53 29.73
CA LEU A 96 -13.31 24.77 30.00
C LEU A 96 -12.75 26.00 29.26
N GLY A 97 -13.54 26.68 28.42
CA GLY A 97 -13.10 27.87 27.70
C GLY A 97 -12.33 27.58 26.39
N VAL A 98 -12.50 26.40 25.81
CA VAL A 98 -11.97 26.08 24.47
C VAL A 98 -12.57 27.00 23.40
N LYS A 99 -11.78 27.35 22.38
CA LYS A 99 -12.22 28.25 21.30
C LYS A 99 -13.24 27.60 20.36
N ALA A 100 -13.13 26.29 20.17
CA ALA A 100 -14.10 25.41 19.52
C ALA A 100 -13.79 23.95 19.87
N VAL A 101 -14.73 23.06 19.61
CA VAL A 101 -14.56 21.60 19.71
C VAL A 101 -14.56 20.96 18.33
N SER A 102 -14.08 19.71 18.23
CA SER A 102 -14.14 18.95 16.99
C SER A 102 -14.61 17.52 17.24
N ALA A 103 -15.65 17.10 16.53
CA ALA A 103 -16.18 15.74 16.56
C ALA A 103 -15.71 14.98 15.31
N ILE A 104 -15.12 13.81 15.51
CA ILE A 104 -14.75 12.87 14.45
C ILE A 104 -16.00 12.20 13.90
N THR A 105 -15.98 11.74 12.65
CA THR A 105 -17.02 10.84 12.15
C THR A 105 -17.13 9.61 13.06
N PRO A 106 -18.34 9.12 13.39
CA PRO A 106 -18.50 7.89 14.15
C PRO A 106 -17.74 6.74 13.50
N SER A 107 -17.35 5.77 14.32
CA SER A 107 -16.59 4.59 13.90
C SER A 107 -17.26 3.33 14.44
N PHE A 108 -16.64 2.17 14.26
CA PHE A 108 -17.13 0.83 14.63
C PHE A 108 -18.30 0.29 13.78
N ILE A 109 -19.26 1.13 13.39
CA ILE A 109 -20.29 0.80 12.39
C ILE A 109 -20.16 1.67 11.14
N ALA A 110 -20.58 1.15 9.99
CA ALA A 110 -20.77 1.96 8.79
C ALA A 110 -21.94 2.93 9.00
N CYS A 111 -21.81 4.16 8.53
CA CYS A 111 -22.86 5.19 8.58
C CYS A 111 -23.09 5.79 7.20
N SER A 112 -24.36 5.88 6.80
CA SER A 112 -24.78 6.65 5.62
C SER A 112 -24.53 8.15 5.81
N GLN A 113 -24.50 8.91 4.71
CA GLN A 113 -24.35 10.37 4.79
C GLN A 113 -25.50 11.03 5.56
N GLU A 114 -26.73 10.49 5.47
CA GLU A 114 -27.88 10.99 6.25
C GLU A 114 -27.68 10.80 7.75
N GLU A 115 -27.19 9.64 8.19
CA GLU A 115 -26.87 9.38 9.60
C GLU A 115 -25.71 10.24 10.10
N LEU A 116 -24.69 10.50 9.27
CA LEU A 116 -23.61 11.42 9.58
C LEU A 116 -24.12 12.86 9.75
N VAL A 117 -24.99 13.33 8.85
CA VAL A 117 -25.64 14.65 8.97
C VAL A 117 -26.50 14.73 10.24
N GLY A 118 -27.28 13.69 10.53
CA GLY A 118 -28.07 13.60 11.76
C GLY A 118 -27.23 13.57 13.04
N TYR A 119 -26.10 12.86 13.04
CA TYR A 119 -25.12 12.87 14.12
C TYR A 119 -24.58 14.29 14.38
N TYR A 120 -24.04 14.94 13.36
CA TYR A 120 -23.40 16.24 13.50
C TYR A 120 -24.38 17.34 13.91
N ARG A 121 -25.62 17.33 13.40
CA ARG A 121 -26.69 18.24 13.86
C ARG A 121 -26.96 18.07 15.36
N ARG A 122 -27.26 16.84 15.82
CA ARG A 122 -27.52 16.57 17.24
C ARG A 122 -26.37 16.96 18.16
N VAL A 123 -25.11 16.82 17.71
CA VAL A 123 -23.94 17.28 18.47
C VAL A 123 -23.87 18.81 18.49
N ALA A 124 -24.09 19.47 17.36
CA ALA A 124 -24.02 20.93 17.25
C ALA A 124 -25.15 21.66 18.00
N ASP A 125 -26.37 21.11 17.97
CA ASP A 125 -27.55 21.58 18.74
C ASP A 125 -27.30 21.55 20.26
N ALA A 126 -26.57 20.55 20.74
CA ALA A 126 -26.40 20.26 22.15
C ALA A 126 -25.28 21.06 22.84
N LEU A 127 -24.59 21.93 22.10
CA LEU A 127 -23.35 22.62 22.49
C LEU A 127 -23.44 24.13 22.26
N THR A 128 -22.83 24.91 23.16
CA THR A 128 -22.77 26.38 23.09
C THR A 128 -21.45 26.91 22.53
N VAL A 129 -20.53 26.02 22.16
CA VAL A 129 -19.22 26.31 21.57
C VAL A 129 -19.19 25.83 20.12
N PRO A 130 -18.41 26.47 19.23
CA PRO A 130 -18.39 26.12 17.82
C PRO A 130 -17.90 24.69 17.59
N LEU A 131 -18.50 24.01 16.61
CA LEU A 131 -18.15 22.66 16.21
C LEU A 131 -17.40 22.66 14.88
N TYR A 132 -16.25 21.96 14.86
CA TYR A 132 -15.59 21.49 13.65
C TYR A 132 -15.97 20.03 13.37
N LEU A 133 -16.46 19.78 12.16
CA LEU A 133 -16.53 18.44 11.58
C LEU A 133 -15.11 17.86 11.48
N TYR A 134 -14.91 16.55 11.61
CA TYR A 134 -13.59 15.94 11.43
C TYR A 134 -13.70 14.64 10.62
N ASN A 135 -13.25 14.74 9.37
CA ASN A 135 -13.18 13.65 8.41
C ASN A 135 -11.81 12.97 8.47
N ILE A 136 -11.78 11.66 8.72
CA ILE A 136 -10.56 10.84 8.72
C ILE A 136 -10.90 9.36 8.44
N PRO A 137 -11.40 9.04 7.22
CA PRO A 137 -11.90 7.70 6.87
C PRO A 137 -10.89 6.58 7.16
N ALA A 138 -9.58 6.84 6.99
CA ALA A 138 -8.49 5.90 7.33
C ALA A 138 -8.38 5.53 8.83
N ARG A 139 -9.24 6.07 9.70
CA ARG A 139 -9.35 5.71 11.13
C ARG A 139 -10.78 5.39 11.57
N THR A 140 -11.80 5.80 10.83
CA THR A 140 -13.20 5.62 11.22
C THR A 140 -13.97 4.62 10.35
N GLY A 141 -13.50 4.34 9.14
CA GLY A 141 -14.27 3.63 8.10
C GLY A 141 -15.33 4.50 7.41
N ASN A 142 -15.67 5.66 7.99
CA ASN A 142 -16.73 6.55 7.51
C ASN A 142 -16.15 7.88 7.00
N THR A 143 -16.31 8.12 5.70
CA THR A 143 -16.02 9.43 5.09
C THR A 143 -17.26 10.33 5.15
N LEU A 144 -17.06 11.62 5.42
CA LEU A 144 -18.07 12.65 5.17
C LEU A 144 -17.85 13.20 3.75
N THR A 145 -18.90 13.45 2.97
CA THR A 145 -18.72 14.07 1.64
C THR A 145 -18.83 15.61 1.69
N PRO A 146 -18.32 16.33 0.67
CA PRO A 146 -18.56 17.76 0.51
C PRO A 146 -20.04 18.15 0.52
N GLU A 147 -20.93 17.32 -0.03
CA GLU A 147 -22.39 17.54 -0.05
C GLU A 147 -22.96 17.50 1.37
N ALA A 148 -22.57 16.49 2.16
CA ALA A 148 -22.96 16.38 3.56
C ALA A 148 -22.40 17.56 4.39
N ALA A 149 -21.16 17.98 4.12
CA ALA A 149 -20.57 19.18 4.75
C ALA A 149 -21.30 20.48 4.35
N ARG A 150 -21.75 20.62 3.10
CA ARG A 150 -22.55 21.75 2.62
C ARG A 150 -23.88 21.85 3.37
N ILE A 151 -24.59 20.73 3.53
CA ILE A 151 -25.84 20.62 4.30
C ILE A 151 -25.63 20.91 5.81
N LEU A 152 -24.46 20.58 6.34
CA LEU A 152 -24.09 20.84 7.73
C LEU A 152 -23.63 22.28 7.97
N ALA A 153 -23.07 22.94 6.97
CA ALA A 153 -22.63 24.33 7.06
C ALA A 153 -23.78 25.34 7.22
N ASP A 154 -25.02 24.96 6.92
CA ASP A 154 -26.22 25.74 7.27
C ASP A 154 -26.48 25.84 8.78
N HIS A 155 -25.88 24.97 9.59
CA HIS A 155 -26.11 24.97 11.03
C HIS A 155 -25.26 26.06 11.72
N PRO A 156 -25.85 27.00 12.48
CA PRO A 156 -25.17 28.22 12.95
C PRO A 156 -24.02 27.97 13.94
N ASN A 157 -23.93 26.76 14.51
CA ASN A 157 -22.84 26.34 15.40
C ASN A 157 -21.78 25.45 14.71
N ILE A 158 -21.93 25.10 13.43
CA ILE A 158 -20.94 24.33 12.65
C ILE A 158 -20.11 25.32 11.81
N VAL A 159 -18.86 25.54 12.21
CA VAL A 159 -18.02 26.64 11.67
C VAL A 159 -16.93 26.17 10.72
N GLY A 160 -16.86 24.87 10.43
CA GLY A 160 -15.87 24.34 9.52
C GLY A 160 -15.65 22.83 9.61
N ILE A 161 -14.66 22.37 8.86
CA ILE A 161 -14.20 20.99 8.83
C ILE A 161 -12.68 20.91 8.96
N LYS A 162 -12.20 19.97 9.77
CA LYS A 162 -10.85 19.43 9.68
C LYS A 162 -10.90 18.23 8.75
N ASP A 163 -10.37 18.36 7.53
CA ASP A 163 -10.20 17.19 6.67
C ASP A 163 -8.85 16.50 6.94
N SER A 164 -8.85 15.18 6.98
CA SER A 164 -7.67 14.33 7.14
C SER A 164 -7.79 13.04 6.33
N ALA A 165 -8.57 13.05 5.24
CA ALA A 165 -8.64 11.93 4.30
C ALA A 165 -7.31 11.60 3.63
N GLY A 166 -6.41 12.58 3.47
CA GLY A 166 -5.12 12.40 2.79
C GLY A 166 -5.17 12.55 1.26
N SER A 167 -6.38 12.65 0.68
CA SER A 167 -6.60 12.96 -0.74
C SER A 167 -6.66 14.47 -0.98
N GLN A 168 -6.10 14.92 -2.10
CA GLN A 168 -6.24 16.30 -2.55
C GLN A 168 -7.70 16.61 -2.98
N ASP A 169 -8.37 15.69 -3.67
CA ASP A 169 -9.76 15.86 -4.15
C ASP A 169 -10.74 16.04 -2.98
N SER A 170 -10.55 15.26 -1.90
CA SER A 170 -11.30 15.43 -0.65
C SER A 170 -11.14 16.86 -0.12
N LEU A 171 -9.89 17.32 -0.01
CA LEU A 171 -9.57 18.64 0.50
C LEU A 171 -10.11 19.76 -0.41
N ASP A 172 -9.96 19.64 -1.73
CA ASP A 172 -10.45 20.61 -2.71
C ASP A 172 -11.98 20.65 -2.78
N GLY A 173 -12.66 19.50 -2.61
CA GLY A 173 -14.11 19.43 -2.45
C GLY A 173 -14.61 20.19 -1.22
N PHE A 174 -13.98 20.03 -0.05
CA PHE A 174 -14.33 20.84 1.13
C PHE A 174 -13.94 22.31 0.98
N LEU A 175 -12.85 22.63 0.26
CA LEU A 175 -12.47 24.01 -0.03
C LEU A 175 -13.47 24.68 -0.97
N ALA A 176 -14.11 23.96 -1.89
CA ALA A 176 -15.21 24.47 -2.68
C ALA A 176 -16.40 24.90 -1.78
N VAL A 177 -16.82 24.03 -0.85
CA VAL A 177 -17.87 24.36 0.15
C VAL A 177 -17.50 25.60 0.99
N ALA A 178 -16.22 25.74 1.37
CA ALA A 178 -15.75 26.92 2.11
C ALA A 178 -15.57 28.20 1.24
N ARG A 179 -15.62 28.09 -0.10
CA ARG A 179 -15.70 29.25 -1.01
C ARG A 179 -17.15 29.70 -1.24
N GLU A 180 -18.10 28.78 -1.12
CA GLU A 180 -19.54 29.07 -1.17
C GLU A 180 -20.04 29.85 0.06
N ARG A 181 -19.28 29.87 1.17
CA ARG A 181 -19.75 30.34 2.48
C ARG A 181 -18.75 31.16 3.28
N ASP A 182 -19.24 32.23 3.92
CA ASP A 182 -18.44 33.12 4.76
C ASP A 182 -18.46 32.81 6.27
N ASP A 183 -19.19 31.79 6.70
CA ASP A 183 -19.27 31.30 8.08
C ASP A 183 -18.58 29.95 8.31
N PHE A 184 -18.25 29.22 7.24
CA PHE A 184 -17.60 27.91 7.24
C PHE A 184 -16.14 27.99 6.76
N ASN A 185 -15.24 27.13 7.27
CA ASN A 185 -13.87 27.05 6.76
C ASN A 185 -13.22 25.65 6.85
N VAL A 186 -12.09 25.46 6.16
CA VAL A 186 -11.33 24.20 6.17
C VAL A 186 -10.02 24.33 6.94
N MET A 187 -9.74 23.35 7.79
CA MET A 187 -8.45 23.12 8.43
C MET A 187 -7.79 21.88 7.82
N VAL A 188 -6.59 22.03 7.25
CA VAL A 188 -5.84 20.91 6.66
C VAL A 188 -5.25 20.02 7.76
N GLY A 189 -5.60 18.74 7.78
CA GLY A 189 -5.04 17.76 8.71
C GLY A 189 -3.77 17.03 8.24
N PRO A 190 -3.66 16.58 6.97
CA PRO A 190 -2.45 15.88 6.50
C PRO A 190 -1.32 16.89 6.31
N ASP A 191 -0.19 16.66 6.97
CA ASP A 191 0.95 17.58 6.94
C ASP A 191 1.51 17.81 5.52
N SER A 192 1.43 16.80 4.65
CA SER A 192 1.81 16.86 3.23
C SER A 192 0.97 17.88 2.43
N LEU A 193 -0.32 18.01 2.74
CA LEU A 193 -1.25 18.87 2.00
C LEU A 193 -1.34 20.30 2.55
N ILE A 194 -0.63 20.65 3.63
CA ILE A 194 -0.72 21.98 4.27
C ILE A 194 -0.40 23.10 3.27
N LEU A 195 0.64 22.94 2.44
CA LEU A 195 1.00 23.97 1.46
C LEU A 195 -0.05 24.12 0.35
N HIS A 196 -0.66 23.01 -0.07
CA HIS A 196 -1.74 23.01 -1.07
C HIS A 196 -2.98 23.70 -0.53
N GLY A 197 -3.51 23.22 0.60
CA GLY A 197 -4.73 23.78 1.18
C GLY A 197 -4.60 25.26 1.54
N LEU A 198 -3.48 25.68 2.15
CA LEU A 198 -3.26 27.10 2.48
C LEU A 198 -3.18 27.99 1.22
N ARG A 199 -2.71 27.47 0.08
CA ARG A 199 -2.73 28.20 -1.21
C ARG A 199 -4.14 28.26 -1.81
N ASN A 200 -4.96 27.25 -1.58
CA ASN A 200 -6.29 27.10 -2.17
C ASN A 200 -7.45 27.58 -1.26
N GLY A 201 -7.14 28.24 -0.14
CA GLY A 201 -8.12 28.95 0.70
C GLY A 201 -8.40 28.33 2.07
N ALA A 202 -7.66 27.31 2.49
CA ALA A 202 -7.79 26.76 3.84
C ALA A 202 -7.46 27.83 4.89
N ALA A 203 -8.26 27.87 5.96
CA ALA A 203 -8.10 28.83 7.04
C ALA A 203 -6.87 28.55 7.93
N GLY A 204 -6.33 27.34 7.85
CA GLY A 204 -5.27 26.87 8.72
C GLY A 204 -5.00 25.39 8.55
N CYS A 205 -4.32 24.81 9.53
CA CYS A 205 -4.01 23.39 9.58
C CYS A 205 -4.04 22.85 11.02
N VAL A 206 -4.16 21.54 11.17
CA VAL A 206 -4.11 20.81 12.45
C VAL A 206 -3.05 19.70 12.31
N SER A 207 -1.79 20.12 12.45
CA SER A 207 -0.57 19.36 12.15
C SER A 207 -0.22 18.32 13.21
N GLY A 208 0.30 17.16 12.79
CA GLY A 208 0.99 16.22 13.67
C GLY A 208 2.48 16.58 13.83
N LEU A 209 3.15 16.89 12.71
CA LEU A 209 4.58 17.25 12.66
C LEU A 209 4.95 18.45 13.55
N GLY A 210 4.02 19.36 13.79
CA GLY A 210 4.20 20.50 14.69
C GLY A 210 4.59 20.12 16.12
N ASN A 211 4.36 18.87 16.56
CA ASN A 211 4.87 18.37 17.84
C ASN A 211 6.40 18.36 17.89
N VAL A 212 7.07 18.08 16.77
CA VAL A 212 8.53 18.03 16.66
C VAL A 212 9.07 19.37 16.13
N ALA A 213 8.42 19.95 15.11
CA ALA A 213 8.88 21.13 14.36
C ALA A 213 7.96 22.37 14.48
N PRO A 214 7.68 22.88 15.70
CA PRO A 214 6.66 23.93 15.92
C PRO A 214 6.99 25.26 15.22
N LEU A 215 8.26 25.66 15.21
CA LEU A 215 8.72 26.89 14.53
C LEU A 215 8.63 26.78 13.00
N THR A 216 8.82 25.58 12.44
CA THR A 216 8.72 25.35 10.99
C THR A 216 7.28 25.50 10.52
N LEU A 217 6.33 24.91 11.25
CA LEU A 217 4.91 25.04 10.98
C LEU A 217 4.46 26.52 11.00
N ASN A 218 4.87 27.26 12.02
CA ASN A 218 4.53 28.69 12.12
C ASN A 218 5.17 29.54 11.01
N ARG A 219 6.40 29.20 10.59
CA ARG A 219 7.08 29.86 9.46
C ARG A 219 6.35 29.64 8.14
N ILE A 220 5.81 28.45 7.88
CA ILE A 220 5.00 28.17 6.68
C ILE A 220 3.76 29.06 6.67
N TRP A 221 3.03 29.11 7.79
CA TRP A 221 1.86 29.99 7.93
C TRP A 221 2.23 31.48 7.72
N THR A 222 3.26 31.95 8.42
CA THR A 222 3.69 33.35 8.40
C THR A 222 4.25 33.78 7.04
N ALA A 223 4.92 32.87 6.30
CA ALA A 223 5.39 33.15 4.95
C ALA A 223 4.23 33.38 3.95
N LEU A 224 3.11 32.68 4.13
CA LEU A 224 1.93 32.80 3.27
C LEU A 224 1.01 33.97 3.69
N HIS A 225 0.88 34.25 5.00
CA HIS A 225 -0.11 35.21 5.54
C HIS A 225 0.47 36.51 6.12
N GLY A 226 1.78 36.58 6.40
CA GLY A 226 2.43 37.77 6.97
C GLY A 226 2.64 38.94 6.00
N GLY A 227 2.36 38.74 4.71
CA GLY A 227 2.68 39.66 3.60
C GLY A 227 1.78 40.88 3.41
N ARG A 228 1.07 41.40 4.43
CA ARG A 228 0.19 42.59 4.31
C ARG A 228 0.41 43.67 5.40
N LYS A 229 1.65 44.19 5.53
CA LYS A 229 1.90 45.55 6.06
C LYS A 229 2.97 46.29 5.27
N ARG A 230 2.54 47.14 4.33
CA ARG A 230 3.38 48.18 3.70
C ARG A 230 3.50 49.35 4.70
N GLY A 231 4.66 49.59 5.31
CA GLY A 231 4.80 50.75 6.21
C GLY A 231 6.11 50.93 6.98
N ARG A 232 6.94 51.89 6.50
CA ARG A 232 8.06 52.58 7.17
C ARG A 232 9.35 51.79 7.53
N ARG A 233 10.48 52.49 7.38
CA ARG A 233 11.86 51.99 7.47
C ARG A 233 12.40 52.05 8.91
N GLY A 234 13.29 51.13 9.30
CA GLY A 234 14.13 51.27 10.50
C GLY A 234 15.00 50.05 10.84
N ARG A 235 16.33 50.19 10.66
CA ARG A 235 17.44 49.24 10.96
C ARG A 235 17.50 47.93 10.15
N PRO A 236 18.72 47.40 9.88
CA PRO A 236 18.93 46.13 9.19
C PRO A 236 18.83 44.93 10.14
N ASP A 237 18.07 43.92 9.73
CA ASP A 237 18.05 42.58 10.30
C ASP A 237 19.22 41.76 9.70
N PRO A 238 20.04 41.05 10.50
CA PRO A 238 21.10 40.18 9.98
C PRO A 238 20.60 38.99 9.16
N PHE A 239 19.29 38.67 9.14
CA PHE A 239 18.70 37.58 8.36
C PHE A 239 17.80 38.08 7.22
N ARG A 240 18.45 38.54 6.14
CA ARG A 240 17.76 38.81 4.86
C ARG A 240 17.20 37.50 4.28
N PRO A 241 15.95 37.45 3.76
CA PRO A 241 15.37 36.21 3.28
C PRO A 241 16.07 35.70 2.01
N ALA A 242 16.31 34.39 1.97
CA ALA A 242 16.78 33.69 0.79
C ALA A 242 15.70 33.68 -0.31
N PRO A 243 16.07 33.61 -1.61
CA PRO A 243 15.10 33.59 -2.71
C PRO A 243 14.22 32.33 -2.68
N GLN A 244 13.10 32.39 -3.39
CA GLN A 244 11.99 31.43 -3.36
C GLN A 244 12.39 29.95 -3.60
N GLY A 245 13.52 29.68 -4.25
CA GLY A 245 14.05 28.32 -4.43
C GLY A 245 14.48 27.60 -3.14
N SER A 246 14.75 28.34 -2.05
CA SER A 246 15.23 27.76 -0.78
C SER A 246 14.17 26.97 0.01
N LEU A 247 12.87 27.23 -0.22
CA LEU A 247 11.78 26.48 0.43
C LEU A 247 11.63 25.04 -0.08
N ARG A 248 12.08 24.74 -1.32
CA ARG A 248 12.03 23.37 -1.87
C ARG A 248 12.99 22.39 -1.16
N ALA A 249 14.09 22.88 -0.59
CA ALA A 249 15.13 22.02 -0.01
C ALA A 249 14.86 21.57 1.44
N GLY A 250 13.92 22.20 2.16
CA GLY A 250 13.75 22.01 3.60
C GLY A 250 12.68 21.00 4.04
N LEU A 251 11.67 20.72 3.21
CA LEU A 251 10.55 19.83 3.58
C LEU A 251 10.84 18.32 3.46
N PRO A 252 11.60 17.81 2.46
CA PRO A 252 11.86 16.37 2.35
C PRO A 252 12.63 15.81 3.55
N ALA A 253 13.60 16.59 4.08
CA ALA A 253 14.46 16.16 5.18
C ALA A 253 13.73 15.97 6.53
N LEU A 254 12.53 16.54 6.71
CA LEU A 254 11.75 16.44 7.95
C LEU A 254 10.78 15.26 7.97
N HIS A 255 10.38 14.73 6.81
CA HIS A 255 9.48 13.57 6.73
C HIS A 255 10.15 12.28 7.24
N GLY A 256 11.47 12.18 7.18
CA GLY A 256 12.26 11.03 7.64
C GLY A 256 12.34 10.81 9.16
N GLN A 257 11.75 11.69 10.00
CA GLN A 257 11.77 11.55 11.47
C GLN A 257 10.39 11.44 12.13
N ALA A 258 9.31 11.34 11.35
CA ALA A 258 7.93 11.39 11.85
C ALA A 258 7.28 10.02 12.14
N GLY A 259 8.07 8.94 12.21
CA GLY A 259 7.58 7.57 12.48
C GLY A 259 7.77 7.10 13.93
N ALA A 260 8.51 7.85 14.76
CA ALA A 260 8.74 7.50 16.16
C ALA A 260 8.92 8.78 17.00
N VAL A 261 7.89 9.16 17.75
CA VAL A 261 8.07 10.02 18.92
C VAL A 261 8.55 9.11 20.05
N PRO A 262 9.77 9.29 20.61
CA PRO A 262 10.21 8.48 21.73
C PRO A 262 9.30 8.70 22.94
N ARG A 263 8.98 7.64 23.68
CA ARG A 263 8.26 7.75 24.97
C ARG A 263 9.01 8.60 26.02
N ASP A 264 10.31 8.84 25.83
CA ASP A 264 11.14 9.70 26.68
C ASP A 264 11.28 11.14 26.17
N ALA A 265 10.34 12.02 26.57
CA ALA A 265 10.53 13.47 26.53
C ALA A 265 11.32 14.00 27.76
N GLY A 266 12.27 13.21 28.26
CA GLY A 266 12.98 13.40 29.53
C GLY A 266 14.50 13.48 29.39
N GLY A 267 15.01 14.54 28.75
CA GLY A 267 16.46 14.74 28.60
C GLY A 267 17.19 14.91 29.94
N ARG A 268 18.15 14.03 30.23
CA ARG A 268 19.13 14.21 31.33
C ARG A 268 20.32 15.07 30.86
N PRO A 269 20.98 15.85 31.74
CA PRO A 269 22.12 16.69 31.34
C PRO A 269 23.37 15.85 31.04
N GLN A 270 24.18 16.27 30.06
CA GLN A 270 25.51 15.71 29.83
C GLN A 270 26.50 16.12 30.94
N PRO A 271 27.36 15.21 31.45
CA PRO A 271 28.51 15.57 32.27
C PRO A 271 29.72 15.96 31.40
N ARG A 272 30.53 16.91 31.90
CA ARG A 272 31.83 17.30 31.29
C ARG A 272 32.92 16.25 31.61
N PRO A 273 33.96 16.09 30.76
CA PRO A 273 35.05 15.17 31.04
C PRO A 273 36.07 15.76 32.03
N GLY A 274 36.61 14.94 32.96
CA GLY A 274 37.65 15.38 33.88
C GLY A 274 38.20 14.30 34.83
N ALA A 275 39.44 13.86 34.56
CA ALA A 275 40.45 13.31 35.48
C ALA A 275 40.12 12.09 36.40
N ASP A 276 40.66 10.93 35.98
CA ASP A 276 41.62 10.09 36.73
C ASP A 276 41.55 10.00 38.27
N ARG A 277 41.29 8.78 38.80
CA ARG A 277 42.25 8.07 39.68
C ARG A 277 41.89 6.61 39.96
N ARG A 278 42.95 5.81 40.14
CA ARG A 278 42.94 4.37 40.51
C ARG A 278 42.58 4.16 41.99
N ARG A 279 41.89 3.05 42.33
CA ARG A 279 42.46 1.91 43.12
C ARG A 279 41.41 0.87 43.61
N ASP A 280 41.88 -0.38 43.59
CA ASP A 280 41.70 -1.50 44.54
C ASP A 280 40.33 -2.11 44.92
N ARG A 281 40.32 -3.44 44.78
CA ARG A 281 39.37 -4.45 45.27
C ARG A 281 39.52 -4.71 46.81
N PRO A 282 38.85 -5.70 47.42
CA PRO A 282 37.40 -5.95 47.56
C PRO A 282 37.00 -6.28 49.03
N ARG A 283 35.74 -6.71 49.29
CA ARG A 283 35.35 -7.95 50.03
C ARG A 283 34.09 -7.84 50.94
N HIS A 284 33.31 -8.94 50.87
CA HIS A 284 32.65 -9.68 51.97
C HIS A 284 31.20 -9.42 52.46
N ARG A 285 30.46 -10.56 52.45
CA ARG A 285 29.50 -11.10 53.45
C ARG A 285 27.98 -10.87 53.28
N HIS A 286 27.36 -11.88 52.68
CA HIS A 286 26.13 -12.57 53.15
C HIS A 286 26.25 -13.07 54.62
N PRO A 287 25.19 -13.59 55.30
CA PRO A 287 23.88 -14.06 54.79
C PRO A 287 22.61 -13.62 55.59
N GLY A 288 21.42 -13.99 55.09
CA GLY A 288 20.15 -13.87 55.82
C GLY A 288 18.91 -14.41 55.06
N ARG A 289 18.60 -15.70 55.21
CA ARG A 289 17.35 -16.37 54.78
C ARG A 289 16.46 -16.62 56.03
N PRO A 290 15.24 -17.17 55.91
CA PRO A 290 14.08 -16.76 55.09
C PRO A 290 12.80 -16.74 55.99
N LEU A 291 11.59 -16.55 55.43
CA LEU A 291 10.38 -17.14 56.03
C LEU A 291 9.25 -17.32 55.00
N ARG A 292 8.69 -18.54 54.93
CA ARG A 292 7.45 -18.86 54.21
C ARG A 292 6.26 -18.80 55.17
N ARG A 293 5.11 -18.33 54.71
CA ARG A 293 3.78 -18.90 55.07
C ARG A 293 2.85 -18.79 53.87
N GLY A 294 2.01 -19.79 53.68
CA GLY A 294 0.88 -19.77 52.75
C GLY A 294 -0.38 -20.29 53.44
N CYS A 295 -1.53 -20.08 52.83
CA CYS A 295 -2.80 -20.69 53.19
C CYS A 295 -3.63 -20.96 51.92
N ARG A 296 -4.49 -21.98 51.96
CA ARG A 296 -5.45 -22.36 50.92
C ARG A 296 -6.84 -22.45 51.54
N GLY A 297 -7.90 -22.19 50.76
CA GLY A 297 -9.24 -22.72 51.03
C GLY A 297 -10.41 -21.86 50.54
N PHE A 298 -11.08 -22.33 49.48
CA PHE A 298 -12.55 -22.47 49.27
C PHE A 298 -13.52 -21.43 49.91
N ALA A 299 -14.59 -20.92 49.29
CA ALA A 299 -15.27 -21.12 47.99
C ALA A 299 -16.20 -19.88 47.74
N GLY A 300 -16.91 -19.65 46.63
CA GLY A 300 -17.05 -20.35 45.34
C GLY A 300 -18.50 -20.26 44.81
N VAL A 301 -18.74 -19.57 43.69
CA VAL A 301 -20.04 -19.41 43.02
C VAL A 301 -19.87 -19.61 41.51
N THR A 302 -20.79 -20.35 40.88
CA THR A 302 -20.74 -20.74 39.47
C THR A 302 -21.69 -19.90 38.63
N THR A 303 -21.18 -19.28 37.56
CA THR A 303 -21.98 -18.83 36.41
C THR A 303 -21.29 -19.31 35.14
N MET A 304 -21.99 -20.14 34.36
CA MET A 304 -21.53 -20.53 33.03
C MET A 304 -21.66 -19.35 32.06
N THR A 305 -20.59 -19.03 31.36
CA THR A 305 -20.67 -18.31 30.08
C THR A 305 -19.74 -19.01 29.10
N THR A 306 -20.29 -19.50 27.99
CA THR A 306 -19.53 -20.18 26.94
C THR A 306 -18.63 -19.18 26.22
N ALA A 307 -17.33 -19.22 26.51
CA ALA A 307 -16.34 -18.47 25.77
C ALA A 307 -16.14 -19.11 24.39
N SER A 308 -16.83 -18.58 23.38
CA SER A 308 -16.40 -18.75 21.99
C SER A 308 -15.07 -18.04 21.82
N THR A 309 -13.98 -18.79 21.67
CA THR A 309 -12.66 -18.26 21.34
C THR A 309 -12.65 -17.78 19.88
N LEU A 310 -13.14 -16.57 19.65
CA LEU A 310 -12.81 -15.82 18.45
C LEU A 310 -11.32 -15.49 18.51
N SER A 311 -10.57 -16.07 17.58
CA SER A 311 -9.14 -15.81 17.41
C SER A 311 -8.92 -14.32 17.19
N GLU A 312 -8.13 -13.69 18.06
CA GLU A 312 -7.59 -12.36 17.77
C GLU A 312 -6.77 -12.44 16.47
N GLN A 313 -7.24 -11.79 15.40
CA GLN A 313 -6.38 -11.53 14.26
C GLN A 313 -5.36 -10.48 14.70
N ALA A 314 -4.15 -10.94 15.01
CA ALA A 314 -3.04 -10.07 15.35
C ALA A 314 -2.82 -9.04 14.24
N ALA A 315 -2.52 -7.80 14.63
CA ALA A 315 -2.05 -6.79 13.68
C ALA A 315 -0.84 -7.34 12.90
N PRO A 316 -0.74 -7.09 11.58
CA PRO A 316 0.34 -7.64 10.77
C PRO A 316 1.69 -7.25 11.37
N ALA A 317 2.53 -8.25 11.62
CA ALA A 317 3.85 -8.03 12.19
C ALA A 317 4.64 -7.01 11.34
N PRO A 318 5.47 -6.15 11.95
CA PRO A 318 6.35 -5.28 11.19
C PRO A 318 7.18 -6.15 10.25
N ALA A 319 7.22 -5.77 8.96
CA ALA A 319 7.86 -6.58 7.92
C ALA A 319 9.24 -7.04 8.39
N PRO A 320 9.51 -8.37 8.44
CA PRO A 320 10.74 -8.88 9.01
C PRO A 320 11.93 -8.27 8.26
N GLU A 321 13.05 -8.08 8.95
CA GLU A 321 14.26 -7.56 8.33
C GLU A 321 14.58 -8.37 7.06
N ARG A 322 14.79 -7.67 5.94
CA ARG A 322 15.00 -8.22 4.59
C ARG A 322 16.34 -8.98 4.49
N ARG A 323 16.52 -10.04 5.28
CA ARG A 323 17.79 -10.73 5.53
C ARG A 323 18.07 -11.86 4.52
N GLY A 324 17.07 -12.29 3.75
CA GLY A 324 17.16 -13.38 2.78
C GLY A 324 17.24 -14.84 3.28
N PRO A 325 17.27 -15.21 4.58
CA PRO A 325 17.29 -16.63 4.96
C PRO A 325 15.93 -17.28 4.70
N LEU A 326 15.96 -18.59 4.51
CA LEU A 326 14.81 -19.47 4.61
C LEU A 326 14.44 -19.64 6.09
N ILE A 327 13.20 -19.36 6.45
CA ILE A 327 12.68 -19.46 7.83
C ILE A 327 11.35 -20.21 7.85
N PRO A 328 11.06 -21.06 8.85
CA PRO A 328 9.72 -21.60 9.03
C PRO A 328 8.68 -20.48 9.18
N ALA A 329 7.55 -20.62 8.50
CA ALA A 329 6.42 -19.72 8.65
C ALA A 329 5.86 -19.78 10.09
N ALA A 330 5.38 -18.65 10.59
CA ALA A 330 4.86 -18.54 11.96
C ALA A 330 3.54 -19.29 12.16
N ASP A 331 2.76 -19.45 11.09
CA ASP A 331 1.42 -20.04 11.04
C ASP A 331 1.39 -21.53 10.60
N ASP A 332 2.36 -21.98 9.82
CA ASP A 332 2.54 -23.41 9.48
C ASP A 332 4.05 -23.75 9.42
N PRO A 333 4.64 -24.40 10.45
CA PRO A 333 6.08 -24.63 10.50
C PRO A 333 6.60 -25.60 9.41
N ARG A 334 5.70 -26.20 8.59
CA ARG A 334 6.07 -26.99 7.40
C ARG A 334 6.27 -26.11 6.16
N ARG A 335 5.68 -24.90 6.14
CA ARG A 335 5.90 -23.88 5.12
C ARG A 335 7.19 -23.14 5.45
N ILE A 336 8.06 -22.96 4.47
CA ILE A 336 9.30 -22.19 4.63
C ILE A 336 9.17 -20.91 3.81
N ASP A 337 9.32 -19.77 4.46
CA ASP A 337 9.21 -18.44 3.85
C ASP A 337 10.59 -17.75 3.77
N ALA A 338 10.75 -16.83 2.82
CA ALA A 338 11.83 -15.85 2.80
C ALA A 338 11.36 -14.53 2.19
N TYR A 339 11.99 -13.42 2.59
CA TYR A 339 11.76 -12.10 2.00
C TYR A 339 13.03 -11.67 1.28
N LEU A 340 12.95 -11.57 -0.05
CA LEU A 340 14.13 -11.34 -0.87
C LEU A 340 14.66 -9.91 -0.64
N PRO A 341 15.98 -9.76 -0.40
CA PRO A 341 16.56 -8.43 -0.24
C PRO A 341 16.41 -7.64 -1.54
N SER A 342 16.07 -6.36 -1.41
CA SER A 342 16.04 -5.41 -2.54
C SER A 342 16.33 -3.99 -2.05
N PRO A 343 17.16 -3.22 -2.79
CA PRO A 343 17.36 -1.80 -2.54
C PRO A 343 16.19 -0.93 -3.03
N CYS A 344 15.33 -1.46 -3.91
CA CYS A 344 14.28 -0.68 -4.56
C CYS A 344 13.09 -0.44 -3.62
N VAL A 345 12.45 0.71 -3.81
CA VAL A 345 11.21 1.11 -3.12
C VAL A 345 10.06 0.22 -3.56
N GLN A 346 9.93 0.03 -4.87
CA GLN A 346 8.98 -0.86 -5.51
C GLN A 346 9.66 -2.15 -5.97
N ASN A 347 8.98 -3.28 -5.79
CA ASN A 347 9.38 -4.61 -6.27
C ASN A 347 8.10 -5.35 -6.68
N HIS A 348 8.00 -5.82 -7.93
CA HIS A 348 6.78 -6.44 -8.47
C HIS A 348 7.09 -7.48 -9.57
N ALA A 349 6.09 -8.33 -9.86
CA ALA A 349 6.11 -9.39 -10.88
C ALA A 349 7.26 -10.41 -10.76
N ALA A 350 7.19 -11.28 -9.75
CA ALA A 350 8.17 -12.35 -9.56
C ALA A 350 8.10 -13.41 -10.68
N ASN A 351 9.24 -14.00 -11.04
CA ASN A 351 9.34 -15.15 -11.94
C ASN A 351 10.45 -16.09 -11.42
N LEU A 352 10.20 -17.39 -11.43
CA LEU A 352 11.11 -18.41 -10.89
C LEU A 352 11.66 -19.31 -11.99
N ALA A 353 12.92 -19.72 -11.86
CA ALA A 353 13.50 -20.79 -12.67
C ALA A 353 14.43 -21.66 -11.83
N LEU A 354 14.20 -22.98 -11.88
CA LEU A 354 15.13 -23.99 -11.38
C LEU A 354 16.20 -24.24 -12.44
N LEU A 355 17.47 -24.24 -12.04
CA LEU A 355 18.60 -24.43 -12.93
C LEU A 355 19.11 -25.89 -12.90
N PRO A 356 19.82 -26.37 -13.94
CA PRO A 356 20.37 -27.73 -13.98
C PRO A 356 21.32 -28.07 -12.83
N ASN A 357 22.00 -27.09 -12.24
CA ASN A 357 22.85 -27.28 -11.06
C ASN A 357 22.07 -27.36 -9.71
N GLY A 358 20.75 -27.23 -9.74
CA GLY A 358 19.88 -27.21 -8.55
C GLY A 358 19.71 -25.84 -7.89
N ASP A 359 20.38 -24.78 -8.40
CA ASP A 359 20.12 -23.41 -7.93
C ASP A 359 18.70 -22.98 -8.34
N LEU A 360 18.06 -22.17 -7.50
CA LEU A 360 16.80 -21.51 -7.84
C LEU A 360 17.06 -20.02 -8.08
N LEU A 361 16.58 -19.49 -9.20
CA LEU A 361 16.58 -18.07 -9.50
C LEU A 361 15.20 -17.47 -9.28
N CYS A 362 15.17 -16.23 -8.79
CA CYS A 362 13.99 -15.39 -8.77
C CYS A 362 14.30 -14.06 -9.47
N ALA A 363 13.60 -13.76 -10.56
CA ALA A 363 13.60 -12.47 -11.22
C ALA A 363 12.38 -11.63 -10.79
N TRP A 364 12.51 -10.31 -10.79
CA TRP A 364 11.42 -9.36 -10.63
C TRP A 364 11.82 -8.00 -11.22
N PHE A 365 10.89 -7.06 -11.35
CA PHE A 365 11.24 -5.67 -11.65
C PHE A 365 11.17 -4.79 -10.42
N GLY A 366 12.09 -3.82 -10.33
CA GLY A 366 12.17 -2.89 -9.22
C GLY A 366 12.66 -1.51 -9.65
N GLY A 367 12.15 -0.48 -8.97
CA GLY A 367 12.40 0.94 -9.25
C GLY A 367 11.77 1.81 -8.18
N THR A 368 11.40 3.05 -8.49
CA THR A 368 10.59 3.88 -7.57
C THR A 368 9.09 3.78 -7.83
N GLN A 369 8.65 3.46 -9.05
CA GLN A 369 7.23 3.32 -9.41
C GLN A 369 7.06 2.47 -10.69
N GLU A 370 6.10 1.54 -10.75
CA GLU A 370 5.81 0.79 -11.98
C GLU A 370 5.41 1.75 -13.10
N GLY A 371 5.92 1.52 -14.31
CA GLY A 371 5.61 2.33 -15.49
C GLY A 371 6.61 3.42 -15.82
N ILE A 372 7.55 3.81 -14.95
CA ILE A 372 8.56 4.85 -15.25
C ILE A 372 9.95 4.26 -15.64
N PRO A 373 10.85 5.04 -16.28
CA PRO A 373 12.13 4.51 -16.78
C PRO A 373 13.18 4.09 -15.73
N ASP A 374 12.98 4.38 -14.44
CA ASP A 374 13.90 3.93 -13.39
C ASP A 374 13.71 2.44 -13.00
N VAL A 375 12.70 1.80 -13.58
CA VAL A 375 12.35 0.39 -13.33
C VAL A 375 13.25 -0.51 -14.15
N SER A 376 13.91 -1.44 -13.47
CA SER A 376 14.86 -2.38 -14.05
C SER A 376 14.60 -3.80 -13.55
N ILE A 377 15.12 -4.79 -14.27
CA ILE A 377 15.06 -6.20 -13.87
C ILE A 377 16.15 -6.51 -12.84
N HIS A 378 15.75 -7.14 -11.74
CA HIS A 378 16.62 -7.66 -10.68
C HIS A 378 16.49 -9.18 -10.60
N VAL A 379 17.60 -9.87 -10.31
CA VAL A 379 17.61 -11.32 -10.06
C VAL A 379 18.38 -11.63 -8.78
N ALA A 380 17.80 -12.48 -7.93
CA ALA A 380 18.49 -13.14 -6.82
C ALA A 380 18.57 -14.66 -7.04
N ARG A 381 19.53 -15.30 -6.37
CA ARG A 381 19.79 -16.74 -6.44
C ARG A 381 19.69 -17.37 -5.06
N LEU A 382 19.05 -18.52 -4.95
CA LEU A 382 19.17 -19.44 -3.83
C LEU A 382 20.06 -20.61 -4.28
N PRO A 383 21.30 -20.73 -3.77
CA PRO A 383 22.19 -21.83 -4.14
C PRO A 383 21.61 -23.19 -3.77
N ALA A 384 21.91 -24.22 -4.56
CA ALA A 384 21.47 -25.60 -4.29
C ALA A 384 21.86 -26.05 -2.85
N GLY A 385 20.86 -26.43 -2.05
CA GLY A 385 21.05 -26.82 -0.65
C GLY A 385 21.40 -25.68 0.32
N GLY A 386 21.41 -24.43 -0.14
CA GLY A 386 21.61 -23.24 0.71
C GLY A 386 20.36 -22.88 1.52
N ASP A 387 20.58 -22.21 2.65
CA ASP A 387 19.53 -21.71 3.56
C ASP A 387 19.21 -20.22 3.35
N ARG A 388 19.72 -19.61 2.27
CA ARG A 388 19.69 -18.15 2.08
C ARG A 388 19.79 -17.73 0.61
N TRP A 389 19.00 -16.73 0.25
CA TRP A 389 19.10 -16.00 -1.01
C TRP A 389 20.33 -15.07 -1.04
N GLU A 390 21.13 -15.15 -2.11
CA GLU A 390 22.15 -14.17 -2.48
C GLU A 390 21.53 -12.76 -2.66
N ALA A 391 22.34 -11.71 -2.52
CA ALA A 391 21.89 -10.34 -2.80
C ALA A 391 21.53 -10.17 -4.29
N PRO A 392 20.50 -9.36 -4.63
CA PRO A 392 20.08 -9.21 -6.01
C PRO A 392 21.10 -8.47 -6.86
N VAL A 393 21.17 -8.84 -8.13
CA VAL A 393 21.91 -8.12 -9.18
C VAL A 393 20.91 -7.44 -10.11
N LYS A 394 21.12 -6.14 -10.41
CA LYS A 394 20.39 -5.42 -11.47
C LYS A 394 20.93 -5.87 -12.83
N LEU A 395 20.07 -6.38 -13.70
CA LEU A 395 20.43 -7.04 -14.97
C LEU A 395 19.98 -6.29 -16.24
N SER A 396 19.23 -5.21 -16.09
CA SER A 396 18.80 -4.35 -17.19
C SER A 396 18.89 -2.88 -16.74
N ASP A 397 18.94 -1.94 -17.68
CA ASP A 397 18.90 -0.49 -17.42
C ASP A 397 18.55 0.24 -18.73
N ASP A 398 17.48 1.03 -18.75
CA ASP A 398 17.13 1.86 -19.91
C ASP A 398 16.57 3.23 -19.44
N PRO A 399 17.30 4.34 -19.66
CA PRO A 399 16.86 5.65 -19.21
C PRO A 399 15.60 6.17 -19.93
N GLY A 400 15.17 5.55 -21.03
CA GLY A 400 13.97 5.89 -21.78
C GLY A 400 12.80 4.90 -21.66
N ARG A 401 12.97 3.75 -21.00
CA ARG A 401 11.93 2.70 -20.93
C ARG A 401 11.84 2.03 -19.56
N SER A 402 10.60 1.79 -19.13
CA SER A 402 10.29 0.98 -17.93
C SER A 402 10.41 -0.50 -18.27
N GLU A 403 11.35 -1.23 -17.64
CA GLU A 403 11.63 -2.65 -17.94
C GLU A 403 10.94 -3.58 -16.92
N GLN A 404 9.98 -4.40 -17.36
CA GLN A 404 8.98 -5.09 -16.54
C GLN A 404 8.76 -6.56 -16.93
N ASN A 405 7.97 -7.27 -16.11
CA ASN A 405 7.55 -8.67 -16.29
C ASN A 405 8.65 -9.63 -16.79
N PRO A 406 9.72 -9.83 -16.01
CA PRO A 406 10.79 -10.73 -16.43
C PRO A 406 10.32 -12.19 -16.50
N VAL A 407 10.89 -12.91 -17.45
CA VAL A 407 10.73 -14.35 -17.67
C VAL A 407 12.12 -14.97 -17.77
N LEU A 408 12.43 -15.86 -16.83
CA LEU A 408 13.60 -16.72 -16.88
C LEU A 408 13.22 -18.02 -17.61
N PHE A 409 14.05 -18.43 -18.56
CA PHE A 409 13.85 -19.65 -19.33
C PHE A 409 15.18 -20.42 -19.46
N PRO A 410 15.38 -21.50 -18.68
CA PRO A 410 16.44 -22.46 -18.91
C PRO A 410 16.14 -23.22 -20.21
N ALA A 411 16.87 -22.90 -21.28
CA ALA A 411 16.62 -23.44 -22.61
C ALA A 411 17.22 -24.86 -22.76
N PRO A 412 16.65 -25.72 -23.63
CA PRO A 412 17.15 -27.08 -23.87
C PRO A 412 18.62 -27.17 -24.35
N ASP A 413 19.19 -26.09 -24.89
CA ASP A 413 20.60 -26.02 -25.31
C ASP A 413 21.57 -25.74 -24.15
N GLY A 414 21.07 -25.65 -22.92
CA GLY A 414 21.85 -25.37 -21.70
C GLY A 414 22.08 -23.88 -21.43
N THR A 415 21.61 -22.98 -22.30
CA THR A 415 21.64 -21.53 -22.05
C THR A 415 20.49 -21.10 -21.14
N LEU A 416 20.67 -19.99 -20.42
CA LEU A 416 19.62 -19.35 -19.65
C LEU A 416 19.21 -18.04 -20.32
N TRP A 417 17.95 -17.93 -20.71
CA TRP A 417 17.38 -16.73 -21.29
C TRP A 417 16.69 -15.89 -20.20
N LEU A 418 16.93 -14.58 -20.22
CA LEU A 418 16.16 -13.58 -19.51
C LEU A 418 15.46 -12.74 -20.55
N MET A 419 14.14 -12.91 -20.65
CA MET A 419 13.27 -12.09 -21.48
C MET A 419 12.48 -11.15 -20.58
N TYR A 420 12.17 -9.95 -21.06
CA TYR A 420 11.37 -8.97 -20.30
C TYR A 420 10.77 -7.93 -21.25
N THR A 421 9.73 -7.24 -20.82
CA THR A 421 9.08 -6.18 -21.61
C THR A 421 9.68 -4.81 -21.27
N ALA A 422 9.81 -3.92 -22.25
CA ALA A 422 10.30 -2.55 -22.06
C ALA A 422 9.36 -1.55 -22.74
N GLN A 423 8.65 -0.73 -21.96
CA GLN A 423 7.68 0.26 -22.47
C GLN A 423 8.19 1.70 -22.32
N VAL A 424 7.73 2.63 -23.16
CA VAL A 424 7.82 4.07 -22.84
C VAL A 424 6.93 4.37 -21.63
N SER A 425 7.29 5.40 -20.86
CA SER A 425 6.70 5.69 -19.55
C SER A 425 5.16 5.71 -19.59
N GLY A 426 4.48 4.84 -18.86
CA GLY A 426 3.01 4.75 -18.83
C GLY A 426 2.31 4.14 -20.08
N HIS A 427 3.00 3.94 -21.21
CA HIS A 427 2.37 3.52 -22.48
C HIS A 427 2.63 2.05 -22.83
N GLN A 428 1.75 1.12 -22.41
CA GLN A 428 1.90 -0.33 -22.71
C GLN A 428 1.84 -0.64 -24.21
N ASP A 429 1.16 0.20 -25.00
CA ASP A 429 1.07 0.13 -26.46
C ASP A 429 2.38 0.44 -27.21
N THR A 430 3.41 0.92 -26.50
CA THR A 430 4.77 1.13 -27.03
C THR A 430 5.75 0.01 -26.70
N ALA A 431 5.28 -1.05 -26.04
CA ALA A 431 6.11 -2.09 -25.45
C ALA A 431 6.84 -2.96 -26.48
N ILE A 432 8.12 -3.19 -26.22
CA ILE A 432 8.96 -4.15 -26.93
C ILE A 432 9.37 -5.28 -25.99
N VAL A 433 9.66 -6.47 -26.51
CA VAL A 433 10.23 -7.57 -25.71
C VAL A 433 11.73 -7.60 -25.93
N ARG A 434 12.50 -7.54 -24.85
CA ARG A 434 13.96 -7.68 -24.84
C ARG A 434 14.39 -9.04 -24.36
N CYS A 435 15.61 -9.42 -24.74
CA CYS A 435 16.24 -10.68 -24.35
C CYS A 435 17.74 -10.46 -24.04
N ARG A 436 18.22 -11.16 -23.00
CA ARG A 436 19.64 -11.44 -22.73
C ARG A 436 19.80 -12.95 -22.58
N VAL A 437 20.94 -13.49 -23.02
CA VAL A 437 21.27 -14.91 -22.87
C VAL A 437 22.53 -15.06 -22.03
N SER A 438 22.53 -16.04 -21.13
CA SER A 438 23.65 -16.46 -20.30
C SER A 438 24.07 -17.89 -20.67
N ALA A 439 25.38 -18.12 -20.80
CA ALA A 439 25.97 -19.43 -21.03
C ALA A 439 26.50 -20.10 -19.74
N ASP A 440 26.37 -19.43 -18.59
CA ASP A 440 26.96 -19.83 -17.30
C ASP A 440 25.92 -19.84 -16.16
N GLN A 441 24.68 -20.24 -16.50
CA GLN A 441 23.55 -20.37 -15.57
C GLN A 441 23.24 -19.05 -14.81
N GLY A 442 23.38 -17.91 -15.49
CA GLY A 442 23.02 -16.58 -14.99
C GLY A 442 24.09 -15.92 -14.12
N ARG A 443 25.36 -16.33 -14.21
CA ARG A 443 26.49 -15.66 -13.53
C ARG A 443 27.01 -14.46 -14.33
N SER A 444 26.99 -14.55 -15.66
CA SER A 444 27.21 -13.45 -16.60
C SER A 444 26.15 -13.48 -17.71
N TRP A 445 25.98 -12.36 -18.41
CA TRP A 445 24.89 -12.15 -19.38
C TRP A 445 25.40 -11.43 -20.62
N GLY A 446 25.04 -11.96 -21.80
CA GLY A 446 25.33 -11.35 -23.10
C GLY A 446 24.66 -9.99 -23.31
N PRO A 447 24.84 -9.36 -24.48
CA PRO A 447 24.22 -8.08 -24.80
C PRO A 447 22.69 -8.16 -24.78
N VAL A 448 22.04 -7.02 -24.54
CA VAL A 448 20.60 -6.85 -24.72
C VAL A 448 20.30 -6.83 -26.22
N ARG A 449 19.29 -7.58 -26.64
CA ARG A 449 18.68 -7.48 -27.98
C ARG A 449 17.17 -7.32 -27.86
N THR A 450 16.54 -6.60 -28.79
CA THR A 450 15.09 -6.73 -28.97
C THR A 450 14.78 -8.10 -29.58
N LEU A 451 13.75 -8.75 -29.06
CA LEU A 451 13.20 -10.01 -29.55
C LEU A 451 11.94 -9.75 -30.40
N PHE A 452 11.04 -8.90 -29.91
CA PHE A 452 9.85 -8.43 -30.63
C PHE A 452 9.74 -6.91 -30.50
N GLU A 453 9.59 -6.21 -31.62
CA GLU A 453 9.32 -4.77 -31.69
C GLU A 453 7.81 -4.51 -31.51
N ALA A 454 7.44 -3.24 -31.27
CA ALA A 454 6.04 -2.80 -31.32
C ALA A 454 5.62 -2.53 -32.76
N GLU A 455 4.37 -2.86 -33.12
CA GLU A 455 3.85 -2.72 -34.48
C GLU A 455 2.79 -1.61 -34.51
N GLY A 456 3.17 -0.44 -35.03
CA GLY A 456 2.31 0.75 -35.05
C GLY A 456 1.98 1.24 -33.64
N HIS A 457 0.73 1.05 -33.23
CA HIS A 457 0.23 1.32 -31.88
C HIS A 457 -0.10 0.03 -31.10
N THR A 458 0.57 -1.08 -31.41
CA THR A 458 0.42 -2.35 -30.69
C THR A 458 1.74 -2.74 -30.04
N GLY A 459 1.76 -2.72 -28.72
CA GLY A 459 2.91 -3.12 -27.90
C GLY A 459 2.86 -4.61 -27.56
N VAL A 460 4.02 -5.25 -27.46
CA VAL A 460 4.13 -6.68 -27.15
C VAL A 460 4.59 -6.88 -25.71
N PHE A 461 3.75 -7.56 -24.92
CA PHE A 461 4.08 -7.95 -23.55
C PHE A 461 4.26 -9.46 -23.39
N ILE A 462 5.09 -9.83 -22.41
CA ILE A 462 5.21 -11.20 -21.87
C ILE A 462 4.97 -11.21 -20.37
N ARG A 463 4.82 -12.41 -19.79
CA ARG A 463 4.76 -12.62 -18.33
C ARG A 463 5.09 -14.04 -17.89
N GLN A 464 4.63 -15.03 -18.65
CA GLN A 464 4.69 -16.44 -18.27
C GLN A 464 5.88 -17.16 -18.92
N PRO A 465 6.35 -18.29 -18.36
CA PRO A 465 7.44 -19.08 -18.91
C PRO A 465 7.18 -19.54 -20.34
N VAL A 466 8.26 -19.77 -21.08
CA VAL A 466 8.22 -20.51 -22.35
C VAL A 466 7.92 -21.97 -22.06
N VAL A 467 6.98 -22.56 -22.81
CA VAL A 467 6.73 -24.00 -22.81
C VAL A 467 7.46 -24.62 -23.97
N VAL A 468 8.25 -25.67 -23.71
CA VAL A 468 8.89 -26.48 -24.76
C VAL A 468 8.06 -27.74 -24.96
N LEU A 469 7.68 -28.03 -26.20
CA LEU A 469 6.94 -29.23 -26.58
C LEU A 469 7.89 -30.37 -26.98
N ASP A 470 7.39 -31.60 -26.99
CA ASP A 470 8.16 -32.81 -27.35
C ASP A 470 8.72 -32.78 -28.80
N ASN A 471 8.11 -32.00 -29.69
CA ASN A 471 8.60 -31.77 -31.05
C ASN A 471 9.74 -30.73 -31.14
N GLY A 472 10.12 -30.12 -30.01
CA GLY A 472 11.14 -29.07 -29.91
C GLY A 472 10.62 -27.64 -30.09
N ASP A 473 9.33 -27.42 -30.38
CA ASP A 473 8.75 -26.08 -30.48
C ASP A 473 8.79 -25.35 -29.13
N TRP A 474 9.14 -24.07 -29.16
CA TRP A 474 9.10 -23.15 -28.02
C TRP A 474 7.89 -22.25 -28.15
N LEU A 475 6.96 -22.31 -27.19
CA LEU A 475 5.75 -21.51 -27.11
C LEU A 475 5.96 -20.40 -26.06
N LEU A 476 6.06 -19.15 -26.51
CA LEU A 476 6.13 -17.96 -25.66
C LEU A 476 4.76 -17.25 -25.70
N PRO A 477 3.98 -17.28 -24.60
CA PRO A 477 2.71 -16.56 -24.55
C PRO A 477 2.95 -15.04 -24.50
N THR A 478 2.32 -14.32 -25.42
CA THR A 478 2.32 -12.86 -25.49
C THR A 478 0.92 -12.30 -25.24
N PHE A 479 0.84 -11.04 -24.82
CA PHE A 479 -0.39 -10.26 -24.98
C PHE A 479 -0.07 -8.94 -25.68
N LEU A 480 -1.00 -8.53 -26.53
CA LEU A 480 -0.87 -7.38 -27.41
C LEU A 480 -1.63 -6.21 -26.79
N CYS A 481 -0.92 -5.13 -26.51
CA CYS A 481 -1.47 -3.93 -25.90
C CYS A 481 -1.84 -2.94 -27.00
N HIS A 482 -3.13 -2.84 -27.33
CA HIS A 482 -3.60 -2.05 -28.46
C HIS A 482 -3.92 -0.61 -28.02
N GLY A 483 -3.10 0.34 -28.45
CA GLY A 483 -3.31 1.77 -28.30
C GLY A 483 -4.18 2.36 -29.41
N THR A 484 -4.79 3.53 -29.14
CA THR A 484 -5.48 4.33 -30.16
C THR A 484 -4.71 5.64 -30.35
N PRO A 485 -4.41 6.08 -31.59
CA PRO A 485 -3.69 7.33 -31.82
C PRO A 485 -4.34 8.52 -31.10
N GLY A 486 -3.55 9.25 -30.32
CA GLY A 486 -4.03 10.42 -29.57
C GLY A 486 -4.91 10.11 -28.35
N ARG A 487 -4.94 8.86 -27.86
CA ARG A 487 -5.58 8.48 -26.59
C ARG A 487 -4.59 7.71 -25.71
N ALA A 488 -4.68 7.89 -24.40
CA ALA A 488 -3.96 7.05 -23.46
C ALA A 488 -4.41 5.58 -23.59
N TRP A 489 -3.46 4.64 -23.47
CA TRP A 489 -3.79 3.22 -23.39
C TRP A 489 -4.46 2.90 -22.04
N VAL A 490 -5.57 2.15 -22.08
CA VAL A 490 -6.39 1.80 -20.90
C VAL A 490 -6.53 0.29 -20.66
N GLY A 491 -6.17 -0.54 -21.65
CA GLY A 491 -6.23 -2.01 -21.59
C GLY A 491 -7.54 -2.65 -22.06
N ASP A 492 -8.51 -1.86 -22.51
CA ASP A 492 -9.86 -2.29 -22.94
C ASP A 492 -9.86 -3.14 -24.23
N HIS A 493 -8.77 -3.12 -25.00
CA HIS A 493 -8.69 -3.78 -26.31
C HIS A 493 -7.63 -4.87 -26.37
N ASP A 494 -6.89 -5.11 -25.29
CA ASP A 494 -5.77 -6.05 -25.29
C ASP A 494 -6.18 -7.48 -25.65
N THR A 495 -5.39 -8.16 -26.46
CA THR A 495 -5.63 -9.55 -26.89
C THR A 495 -4.47 -10.48 -26.51
N SER A 496 -4.68 -11.80 -26.56
CA SER A 496 -3.62 -12.80 -26.36
C SER A 496 -3.14 -13.43 -27.67
N ALA A 497 -1.86 -13.76 -27.71
CA ALA A 497 -1.24 -14.51 -28.80
C ALA A 497 -0.17 -15.47 -28.26
N VAL A 498 0.29 -16.39 -29.11
CA VAL A 498 1.43 -17.27 -28.83
C VAL A 498 2.48 -17.06 -29.91
N ARG A 499 3.70 -16.72 -29.52
CA ARG A 499 4.87 -16.70 -30.41
C ARG A 499 5.48 -18.11 -30.37
N ILE A 500 5.55 -18.79 -31.52
CA ILE A 500 6.11 -20.14 -31.66
C ILE A 500 7.44 -20.09 -32.42
N SER A 501 8.48 -20.68 -31.85
CA SER A 501 9.78 -20.92 -32.52
C SER A 501 10.05 -22.40 -32.66
N SER A 502 10.39 -22.84 -33.89
CA SER A 502 10.80 -24.22 -34.20
C SER A 502 12.32 -24.36 -34.41
N ASP A 503 13.10 -23.32 -34.10
CA ASP A 503 14.53 -23.23 -34.45
C ASP A 503 15.45 -22.79 -33.28
N GLY A 504 14.97 -22.94 -32.04
CA GLY A 504 15.72 -22.56 -30.83
C GLY A 504 15.69 -21.05 -30.55
N GLY A 505 14.55 -20.39 -30.82
CA GLY A 505 14.32 -18.98 -30.53
C GLY A 505 15.02 -17.99 -31.47
N ARG A 506 15.47 -18.46 -32.65
CA ARG A 506 16.09 -17.60 -33.68
C ARG A 506 15.02 -16.88 -34.51
N THR A 507 13.98 -17.59 -34.91
CA THR A 507 12.78 -17.04 -35.58
C THR A 507 11.51 -17.44 -34.84
N TRP A 508 10.47 -16.63 -34.98
CA TRP A 508 9.20 -16.78 -34.26
C TRP A 508 8.03 -16.46 -35.18
N THR A 509 6.97 -17.25 -35.10
CA THR A 509 5.68 -17.02 -35.78
C THR A 509 4.62 -16.67 -34.74
N GLU A 510 3.73 -15.72 -35.03
CA GLU A 510 2.64 -15.36 -34.12
C GLU A 510 1.34 -16.09 -34.48
N HIS A 511 0.66 -16.61 -33.46
CA HIS A 511 -0.64 -17.28 -33.55
C HIS A 511 -1.59 -16.61 -32.57
N ALA A 512 -2.60 -15.89 -33.09
CA ALA A 512 -3.56 -15.16 -32.26
C ALA A 512 -4.54 -16.12 -31.56
N VAL A 513 -4.97 -15.78 -30.33
CA VAL A 513 -6.07 -16.47 -29.65
C VAL A 513 -7.38 -15.80 -30.05
N PRO A 514 -8.36 -16.51 -30.66
CA PRO A 514 -9.62 -15.92 -31.08
C PRO A 514 -10.42 -15.42 -29.87
N ASP A 515 -11.19 -14.34 -30.06
CA ASP A 515 -12.10 -13.74 -29.08
C ASP A 515 -11.48 -13.45 -27.70
N SER A 516 -10.16 -13.21 -27.67
CA SER A 516 -9.37 -13.09 -26.43
C SER A 516 -9.33 -11.68 -25.82
N THR A 517 -10.20 -10.77 -26.23
CA THR A 517 -10.18 -9.38 -25.74
C THR A 517 -10.35 -9.30 -24.22
N GLY A 518 -9.38 -8.69 -23.55
CA GLY A 518 -9.27 -8.61 -22.10
C GLY A 518 -8.68 -9.86 -21.42
N CYS A 519 -8.55 -10.98 -22.12
CA CYS A 519 -7.85 -12.17 -21.62
C CYS A 519 -6.36 -12.02 -21.91
N VAL A 520 -5.53 -11.93 -20.85
CA VAL A 520 -4.09 -11.63 -20.96
C VAL A 520 -3.27 -12.42 -19.93
N HIS A 521 -1.94 -12.36 -20.02
CA HIS A 521 -1.01 -13.16 -19.19
C HIS A 521 -1.23 -14.70 -19.32
N MET A 522 -1.55 -15.14 -20.53
CA MET A 522 -1.77 -16.55 -20.89
C MET A 522 -0.70 -17.49 -20.33
N ASN A 523 -1.10 -18.44 -19.50
CA ASN A 523 -0.28 -19.58 -19.02
C ASN A 523 -0.60 -20.78 -19.88
N ILE A 524 0.39 -21.43 -20.49
CA ILE A 524 0.20 -22.68 -21.22
C ILE A 524 0.66 -23.85 -20.35
N VAL A 525 -0.11 -24.94 -20.30
CA VAL A 525 0.28 -26.20 -19.67
C VAL A 525 -0.11 -27.40 -20.56
N PRO A 526 0.79 -28.37 -20.78
CA PRO A 526 0.43 -29.65 -21.38
C PRO A 526 -0.55 -30.43 -20.51
N LEU A 527 -1.50 -31.11 -21.16
CA LEU A 527 -2.41 -32.06 -20.54
C LEU A 527 -1.98 -33.50 -20.85
N ALA A 528 -2.38 -34.45 -19.99
CA ALA A 528 -2.07 -35.87 -20.14
C ALA A 528 -2.67 -36.52 -21.41
N ASP A 529 -3.63 -35.88 -22.07
CA ASP A 529 -4.24 -36.33 -23.34
C ASP A 529 -3.54 -35.76 -24.59
N GLY A 530 -2.41 -35.06 -24.42
CA GLY A 530 -1.63 -34.46 -25.51
C GLY A 530 -2.14 -33.10 -25.99
N ARG A 531 -3.26 -32.58 -25.46
CA ARG A 531 -3.69 -31.20 -25.69
C ARG A 531 -2.91 -30.23 -24.82
N LEU A 532 -2.99 -28.95 -25.17
CA LEU A 532 -2.57 -27.85 -24.30
C LEU A 532 -3.81 -27.19 -23.69
N ALA A 533 -3.77 -26.90 -22.40
CA ALA A 533 -4.68 -25.94 -21.77
C ALA A 533 -3.97 -24.59 -21.62
N ALA A 534 -4.74 -23.52 -21.77
CA ALA A 534 -4.28 -22.17 -21.47
C ALA A 534 -5.17 -21.50 -20.41
N PHE A 535 -4.59 -20.69 -19.53
CA PHE A 535 -5.30 -19.94 -18.48
C PHE A 535 -4.89 -18.47 -18.46
N TYR A 536 -5.86 -17.56 -18.30
CA TYR A 536 -5.66 -16.11 -18.45
C TYR A 536 -6.09 -15.34 -17.20
N ARG A 537 -5.45 -14.20 -16.92
CA ARG A 537 -6.08 -13.15 -16.09
C ARG A 537 -7.06 -12.36 -16.96
N SER A 538 -8.02 -11.70 -16.32
CA SER A 538 -9.00 -10.85 -16.97
C SER A 538 -8.74 -9.38 -16.69
N ARG A 539 -8.66 -8.55 -17.73
CA ARG A 539 -8.69 -7.07 -17.64
C ARG A 539 -9.96 -6.58 -16.94
N TRP A 540 -11.02 -7.36 -16.95
CA TRP A 540 -12.34 -7.03 -16.39
C TRP A 540 -12.45 -7.27 -14.88
N ALA A 541 -11.46 -7.93 -14.27
CA ALA A 541 -11.51 -8.38 -12.88
C ALA A 541 -12.77 -9.20 -12.55
N ASP A 542 -13.10 -10.20 -13.37
CA ASP A 542 -14.19 -11.14 -13.15
C ASP A 542 -13.68 -12.57 -12.85
N HIS A 543 -13.21 -13.28 -13.88
CA HIS A 543 -12.86 -14.70 -13.81
C HIS A 543 -11.44 -14.99 -14.33
N VAL A 544 -10.86 -16.10 -13.90
CA VAL A 544 -9.81 -16.78 -14.67
C VAL A 544 -10.48 -17.43 -15.88
N TYR A 545 -9.98 -17.17 -17.08
CA TYR A 545 -10.47 -17.78 -18.31
C TYR A 545 -9.60 -18.98 -18.73
N ARG A 546 -10.14 -19.87 -19.56
CA ARG A 546 -9.48 -21.08 -20.05
C ARG A 546 -9.70 -21.29 -21.55
N SER A 547 -8.65 -21.71 -22.26
CA SER A 547 -8.71 -22.15 -23.67
C SER A 547 -8.03 -23.51 -23.85
N LEU A 548 -8.26 -24.16 -24.99
CA LEU A 548 -7.63 -25.41 -25.40
C LEU A 548 -6.96 -25.28 -26.77
N SER A 549 -5.86 -26.02 -26.97
CA SER A 549 -5.24 -26.27 -28.27
C SER A 549 -4.98 -27.76 -28.46
N SER A 550 -5.12 -28.24 -29.70
CA SER A 550 -4.88 -29.64 -30.10
C SER A 550 -3.83 -29.79 -31.22
N ASP A 551 -3.13 -28.71 -31.58
CA ASP A 551 -2.20 -28.64 -32.72
C ASP A 551 -0.82 -28.05 -32.35
N GLY A 552 -0.43 -28.18 -31.08
CA GLY A 552 0.82 -27.62 -30.56
C GLY A 552 0.80 -26.09 -30.44
N GLY A 553 -0.37 -25.51 -30.14
CA GLY A 553 -0.52 -24.08 -29.82
C GLY A 553 -0.70 -23.16 -31.02
N ARG A 554 -0.93 -23.70 -32.22
CA ARG A 554 -1.09 -22.95 -33.48
C ARG A 554 -2.52 -22.44 -33.66
N SER A 555 -3.49 -23.14 -33.10
CA SER A 555 -4.87 -22.67 -32.92
C SER A 555 -5.36 -22.93 -31.50
N TRP A 556 -6.29 -22.08 -31.06
CA TRP A 556 -6.86 -22.11 -29.70
C TRP A 556 -8.37 -21.94 -29.78
N THR A 557 -9.10 -22.54 -28.84
CA THR A 557 -10.51 -22.18 -28.60
C THR A 557 -10.60 -20.76 -28.03
N ALA A 558 -11.73 -20.09 -28.26
CA ALA A 558 -12.08 -18.86 -27.55
C ALA A 558 -11.98 -19.08 -26.02
N PRO A 559 -11.51 -18.09 -25.23
CA PRO A 559 -11.41 -18.23 -23.79
C PRO A 559 -12.79 -18.29 -23.12
N GLU A 560 -13.04 -19.34 -22.33
CA GLU A 560 -14.26 -19.52 -21.54
C GLU A 560 -13.98 -19.26 -20.05
N PRO A 561 -14.90 -18.63 -19.29
CA PRO A 561 -14.70 -18.35 -17.87
C PRO A 561 -14.72 -19.64 -17.03
N THR A 562 -13.82 -19.72 -16.05
CA THR A 562 -13.80 -20.79 -15.04
C THR A 562 -14.52 -20.35 -13.75
N GLU A 563 -14.74 -21.29 -12.84
CA GLU A 563 -15.26 -20.99 -11.49
C GLU A 563 -14.33 -20.15 -10.61
N LEU A 564 -13.07 -19.95 -11.01
CA LEU A 564 -12.11 -19.16 -10.22
C LEU A 564 -12.28 -17.66 -10.49
N PRO A 565 -12.45 -16.82 -9.47
CA PRO A 565 -12.46 -15.37 -9.66
C PRO A 565 -11.06 -14.84 -10.05
N ASN A 566 -11.03 -13.68 -10.71
CA ASN A 566 -9.80 -12.95 -10.96
C ASN A 566 -10.01 -11.45 -10.72
N ASN A 567 -9.03 -10.78 -10.12
CA ASN A 567 -9.06 -9.36 -9.75
C ASN A 567 -8.17 -8.49 -10.65
N ASN A 568 -7.93 -8.89 -11.90
CA ASN A 568 -6.97 -8.26 -12.81
C ASN A 568 -5.51 -8.27 -12.26
N SER A 569 -5.20 -9.17 -11.33
CA SER A 569 -3.83 -9.60 -10.97
C SER A 569 -3.42 -10.79 -11.84
N SER A 570 -2.13 -10.95 -12.10
CA SER A 570 -1.61 -12.13 -12.79
C SER A 570 -1.84 -13.39 -11.96
N ILE A 571 -2.08 -14.49 -12.65
CA ILE A 571 -2.00 -15.86 -12.12
C ILE A 571 -0.70 -16.53 -12.58
N GLN A 572 -0.36 -17.70 -12.03
CA GLN A 572 0.52 -18.66 -12.69
C GLN A 572 0.04 -20.10 -12.43
N VAL A 573 0.13 -20.95 -13.46
CA VAL A 573 -0.27 -22.37 -13.43
C VAL A 573 0.95 -23.24 -13.71
N THR A 574 1.07 -24.38 -13.03
CA THR A 574 2.06 -25.42 -13.34
C THR A 574 1.44 -26.81 -13.30
N ALA A 575 1.96 -27.74 -14.10
CA ALA A 575 1.60 -29.15 -14.03
C ALA A 575 2.44 -29.84 -12.95
N LEU A 576 1.80 -30.69 -12.14
CA LEU A 576 2.44 -31.47 -11.10
C LEU A 576 2.83 -32.86 -11.63
N SER A 577 3.85 -33.45 -11.00
CA SER A 577 4.35 -34.81 -11.26
C SER A 577 3.31 -35.92 -11.02
N ASP A 578 2.21 -35.64 -10.32
CA ASP A 578 1.07 -36.55 -10.14
C ASP A 578 -0.04 -36.36 -11.21
N GLY A 579 0.19 -35.50 -12.21
CA GLY A 579 -0.73 -35.21 -13.30
C GLY A 579 -1.77 -34.13 -12.99
N ARG A 580 -1.84 -33.63 -11.75
CA ARG A 580 -2.74 -32.51 -11.38
C ARG A 580 -2.18 -31.17 -11.90
N LEU A 581 -3.06 -30.19 -12.05
CA LEU A 581 -2.66 -28.79 -12.23
C LEU A 581 -2.68 -28.04 -10.91
N ALA A 582 -1.73 -27.14 -10.70
CA ALA A 582 -1.68 -26.22 -9.57
C ALA A 582 -1.71 -24.77 -10.06
N ILE A 583 -2.64 -23.95 -9.55
CA ILE A 583 -2.74 -22.51 -9.84
C ILE A 583 -2.52 -21.69 -8.58
N VAL A 584 -1.70 -20.64 -8.68
CA VAL A 584 -1.64 -19.57 -7.67
C VAL A 584 -2.30 -18.33 -8.25
N TYR A 585 -3.29 -17.81 -7.52
CA TYR A 585 -4.12 -16.66 -7.93
C TYR A 585 -4.61 -15.89 -6.70
N ASN A 586 -5.23 -14.73 -6.92
CA ASN A 586 -5.95 -14.03 -5.86
C ASN A 586 -7.43 -14.46 -5.89
N HIS A 587 -7.98 -14.94 -4.77
CA HIS A 587 -9.39 -15.29 -4.68
C HIS A 587 -10.25 -14.04 -4.44
N ALA A 588 -10.33 -13.18 -5.44
CA ALA A 588 -11.06 -11.92 -5.41
C ALA A 588 -11.37 -11.45 -6.84
N SER A 589 -12.31 -10.52 -6.96
CA SER A 589 -12.83 -9.95 -8.21
C SER A 589 -13.21 -8.47 -8.03
N ALA A 590 -13.76 -7.84 -9.06
CA ALA A 590 -14.39 -6.52 -8.99
C ALA A 590 -15.63 -6.50 -8.08
N ALA A 591 -16.32 -7.63 -7.88
CA ALA A 591 -17.47 -7.71 -6.99
C ALA A 591 -17.10 -7.49 -5.51
N ASP A 592 -15.83 -7.73 -5.16
CA ASP A 592 -15.27 -7.56 -3.83
C ASP A 592 -14.70 -6.14 -3.60
N ALA A 593 -14.74 -5.27 -4.62
CA ALA A 593 -14.07 -3.98 -4.61
C ALA A 593 -14.87 -2.88 -3.91
N THR A 594 -14.28 -2.24 -2.90
CA THR A 594 -14.85 -1.07 -2.21
C THR A 594 -14.49 0.26 -2.88
N GLY A 595 -13.88 0.23 -4.06
CA GLY A 595 -13.42 1.40 -4.81
C GLY A 595 -12.85 0.99 -6.18
N ARG A 596 -12.61 1.98 -7.05
CA ARG A 596 -12.03 1.77 -8.39
C ARG A 596 -10.95 2.82 -8.65
N ARG A 597 -9.84 2.40 -9.25
CA ARG A 597 -8.76 3.25 -9.78
C ARG A 597 -9.08 3.71 -11.20
N LEU A 598 -8.59 4.88 -11.60
CA LEU A 598 -8.87 5.43 -12.93
C LEU A 598 -8.10 4.68 -14.02
N GLY A 599 -6.91 4.16 -13.70
CA GLY A 599 -6.09 3.38 -14.62
C GLY A 599 -4.97 2.62 -13.91
N LEU A 600 -4.10 1.95 -14.68
CA LEU A 600 -2.89 1.31 -14.13
C LEU A 600 -1.83 2.34 -13.70
N TYR A 601 -1.80 3.49 -14.37
CA TYR A 601 -0.77 4.53 -14.24
C TYR A 601 -1.33 5.89 -13.81
N ASP A 602 -2.51 5.91 -13.19
CA ASP A 602 -3.16 7.11 -12.63
C ASP A 602 -2.29 7.90 -11.63
N ASP A 603 -1.36 7.22 -10.93
CA ASP A 603 -0.37 7.85 -10.04
C ASP A 603 0.89 8.40 -10.74
N ILE A 604 1.03 8.31 -12.08
CA ILE A 604 2.18 8.88 -12.81
C ILE A 604 1.84 10.33 -13.20
N GLU A 605 2.44 11.30 -12.53
CA GLU A 605 2.47 12.68 -13.01
C GLU A 605 3.08 12.72 -14.42
N GLU A 606 2.42 13.35 -15.40
CA GLU A 606 2.97 13.49 -16.74
C GLU A 606 4.36 14.15 -16.69
N ALA A 607 5.37 13.42 -17.13
CA ALA A 607 6.74 13.91 -17.17
C ALA A 607 6.85 15.01 -18.24
N GLY A 608 6.90 16.25 -17.79
CA GLY A 608 6.91 17.42 -18.67
C GLY A 608 8.01 17.37 -19.75
N GLU A 609 7.58 17.46 -21.01
CA GLU A 609 8.33 17.94 -22.17
C GLU A 609 9.73 17.35 -22.44
N THR A 610 9.85 16.03 -22.65
CA THR A 610 11.02 15.47 -23.38
C THR A 610 10.67 14.39 -24.42
N ALA A 611 9.70 14.62 -25.31
CA ALA A 611 9.54 13.82 -26.54
C ALA A 611 8.83 14.60 -27.68
N ASN A 612 9.56 14.84 -28.78
CA ASN A 612 9.08 15.19 -30.14
C ASN A 612 8.20 16.47 -30.33
N PRO A 613 8.71 17.56 -30.95
CA PRO A 613 7.96 18.81 -31.19
C PRO A 613 6.82 18.78 -32.23
N ALA A 614 6.35 17.60 -32.65
CA ALA A 614 5.44 17.44 -33.80
C ALA A 614 3.96 17.19 -33.42
N ALA A 615 3.63 17.08 -32.13
CA ALA A 615 2.26 16.97 -31.65
C ALA A 615 1.92 18.16 -30.75
N GLN A 616 1.03 19.04 -31.19
CA GLN A 616 0.46 20.09 -30.34
C GLN A 616 -0.56 19.46 -29.37
N PRO A 617 -0.67 19.95 -28.13
CA PRO A 617 -1.65 19.45 -27.18
C PRO A 617 -3.06 19.89 -27.61
N ALA A 618 -3.88 18.92 -28.02
CA ALA A 618 -5.32 19.09 -27.98
C ALA A 618 -5.77 19.02 -26.51
N ALA A 619 -6.61 19.96 -26.08
CA ALA A 619 -7.20 19.89 -24.74
C ALA A 619 -8.02 18.61 -24.62
N GLU A 620 -7.77 17.80 -23.59
CA GLU A 620 -8.53 16.57 -23.36
C GLU A 620 -10.00 16.90 -23.09
N PRO A 621 -10.95 16.41 -23.91
CA PRO A 621 -12.33 16.30 -23.47
C PRO A 621 -12.41 15.20 -22.41
N ALA A 622 -13.36 15.30 -21.49
CA ALA A 622 -13.67 14.21 -20.58
C ALA A 622 -13.88 12.91 -21.37
N VAL A 623 -13.30 11.81 -20.89
CA VAL A 623 -13.42 10.49 -21.53
C VAL A 623 -14.88 10.07 -21.53
N GLU A 624 -15.57 10.28 -22.66
CA GLU A 624 -16.84 9.63 -22.93
C GLU A 624 -16.61 8.12 -22.90
N PRO A 625 -17.44 7.34 -22.18
CA PRO A 625 -17.33 5.88 -22.22
C PRO A 625 -17.54 5.40 -23.67
N PRO A 626 -16.86 4.32 -24.10
CA PRO A 626 -17.10 3.75 -25.42
C PRO A 626 -18.59 3.44 -25.60
N ALA A 627 -19.15 3.79 -26.76
CA ALA A 627 -20.58 3.58 -27.04
C ALA A 627 -20.99 2.10 -26.91
N GLU A 628 -20.06 1.18 -27.18
CA GLU A 628 -20.20 -0.26 -26.97
C GLU A 628 -18.83 -0.83 -26.53
N GLY A 629 -18.78 -1.64 -25.45
CA GLY A 629 -17.56 -2.32 -25.00
C GLY A 629 -17.46 -2.54 -23.47
N ARG A 630 -16.60 -3.48 -23.05
CA ARG A 630 -16.21 -3.65 -21.64
C ARG A 630 -15.01 -2.74 -21.33
N THR A 631 -14.91 -2.22 -20.10
CA THR A 631 -13.77 -1.39 -19.65
C THR A 631 -12.94 -2.12 -18.60
N ALA A 632 -11.62 -1.94 -18.62
CA ALA A 632 -10.69 -2.55 -17.70
C ALA A 632 -10.95 -2.08 -16.25
N PHE A 633 -10.92 -3.02 -15.31
CA PHE A 633 -11.18 -2.74 -13.91
C PHE A 633 -9.89 -2.71 -13.10
N TRP A 634 -9.67 -1.60 -12.39
CA TRP A 634 -8.47 -1.36 -11.60
C TRP A 634 -8.86 -1.08 -10.15
N GLY A 635 -8.12 -1.63 -9.18
CA GLY A 635 -8.42 -1.47 -7.75
C GLY A 635 -9.20 -2.63 -7.09
N ALA A 636 -9.46 -3.73 -7.80
CA ALA A 636 -10.02 -4.94 -7.19
C ALA A 636 -9.05 -5.53 -6.15
N PRO A 637 -9.52 -5.91 -4.94
CA PRO A 637 -8.64 -6.26 -3.83
C PRO A 637 -7.76 -7.46 -4.16
N ARG A 638 -6.50 -7.40 -3.71
CA ARG A 638 -5.45 -8.37 -4.00
C ARG A 638 -5.09 -9.24 -2.79
N ALA A 639 -6.12 -9.77 -2.14
CA ALA A 639 -6.05 -10.79 -1.10
C ALA A 639 -7.40 -11.55 -1.04
N PRO A 640 -7.42 -12.82 -0.56
CA PRO A 640 -6.26 -13.64 -0.21
C PRO A 640 -5.44 -14.01 -1.46
N LEU A 641 -4.24 -14.58 -1.23
CA LEU A 641 -3.48 -15.28 -2.26
C LEU A 641 -3.67 -16.78 -2.02
N THR A 642 -4.20 -17.49 -3.01
CA THR A 642 -4.71 -18.85 -2.86
C THR A 642 -4.00 -19.79 -3.82
N LEU A 643 -3.66 -20.98 -3.33
CA LEU A 643 -3.22 -22.11 -4.14
C LEU A 643 -4.40 -23.08 -4.31
N ALA A 644 -4.74 -23.41 -5.55
CA ALA A 644 -5.78 -24.38 -5.88
C ALA A 644 -5.25 -25.51 -6.77
N LEU A 645 -5.82 -26.70 -6.64
CA LEU A 645 -5.48 -27.89 -7.42
C LEU A 645 -6.67 -28.41 -8.24
N SER A 646 -6.38 -28.94 -9.43
CA SER A 646 -7.33 -29.57 -10.34
C SER A 646 -6.81 -30.91 -10.83
N SER A 647 -7.70 -31.90 -10.92
CA SER A 647 -7.43 -33.24 -11.47
C SER A 647 -8.08 -33.50 -12.83
N ASP A 648 -8.79 -32.53 -13.41
CA ASP A 648 -9.57 -32.66 -14.65
C ASP A 648 -9.08 -31.74 -15.78
N GLY A 649 -7.82 -31.31 -15.71
CA GLY A 649 -7.22 -30.37 -16.66
C GLY A 649 -7.68 -28.92 -16.47
N GLY A 650 -8.08 -28.56 -15.24
CA GLY A 650 -8.46 -27.20 -14.85
C GLY A 650 -9.89 -26.81 -15.21
N VAL A 651 -10.78 -27.78 -15.35
CA VAL A 651 -12.23 -27.56 -15.51
C VAL A 651 -12.85 -27.26 -14.14
N THR A 652 -12.47 -28.01 -13.10
CA THR A 652 -12.83 -27.75 -11.70
C THR A 652 -11.60 -27.69 -10.80
N TRP A 653 -11.73 -26.96 -9.69
CA TRP A 653 -10.67 -26.65 -8.73
C TRP A 653 -11.15 -26.87 -7.29
N PRO A 654 -11.52 -28.11 -6.90
CA PRO A 654 -12.19 -28.39 -5.62
C PRO A 654 -11.29 -28.24 -4.39
N LEU A 655 -9.97 -28.39 -4.56
CA LEU A 655 -8.99 -28.28 -3.47
C LEU A 655 -8.36 -26.90 -3.50
N ARG A 656 -8.51 -26.12 -2.42
CA ARG A 656 -8.01 -24.75 -2.30
C ARG A 656 -7.45 -24.51 -0.89
N ARG A 657 -6.34 -23.77 -0.78
CA ARG A 657 -5.79 -23.32 0.50
C ARG A 657 -5.10 -21.97 0.34
N ASP A 658 -5.38 -21.04 1.24
CA ASP A 658 -4.76 -19.72 1.23
C ASP A 658 -3.30 -19.79 1.68
N LEU A 659 -2.44 -19.13 0.91
CA LEU A 659 -1.02 -18.91 1.20
C LEU A 659 -0.83 -17.68 2.09
N GLU A 660 -1.61 -16.63 1.82
CA GLU A 660 -1.61 -15.34 2.51
C GLU A 660 -3.02 -14.75 2.57
N VAL A 661 -3.33 -14.09 3.68
CA VAL A 661 -4.62 -13.43 3.92
C VAL A 661 -4.40 -11.96 4.31
N GLY A 662 -5.37 -11.10 4.00
CA GLY A 662 -5.28 -9.66 4.23
C GLY A 662 -6.44 -8.90 3.61
N ASP A 663 -6.42 -7.56 3.67
CA ASP A 663 -7.43 -6.71 3.04
C ASP A 663 -7.18 -6.46 1.53
N GLY A 664 -5.99 -6.81 1.04
CA GLY A 664 -5.64 -6.74 -0.37
C GLY A 664 -5.56 -5.32 -0.94
N TYR A 665 -5.44 -4.28 -0.10
CA TYR A 665 -5.53 -2.88 -0.52
C TYR A 665 -4.49 -2.53 -1.61
N CYS A 666 -4.99 -2.12 -2.77
CA CYS A 666 -4.20 -1.87 -3.99
C CYS A 666 -4.57 -0.55 -4.71
N MET A 667 -5.12 0.41 -3.97
CA MET A 667 -5.67 1.67 -4.52
C MET A 667 -4.62 2.70 -4.95
N THR A 668 -3.36 2.30 -5.09
CA THR A 668 -2.27 3.13 -5.62
C THR A 668 -1.19 2.25 -6.25
N ASN A 669 -0.56 2.68 -7.33
CA ASN A 669 0.67 2.10 -7.86
C ASN A 669 1.93 2.67 -7.19
N ASN A 670 1.82 3.79 -6.47
CA ASN A 670 2.94 4.45 -5.81
C ASN A 670 3.38 3.70 -4.52
N SER A 671 4.56 3.08 -4.56
CA SER A 671 5.11 2.34 -3.41
C SER A 671 5.93 3.19 -2.44
N LYS A 672 6.18 4.49 -2.72
CA LYS A 672 6.99 5.40 -1.88
C LYS A 672 6.37 5.58 -0.48
N GLU A 673 5.05 5.68 -0.41
CA GLU A 673 4.29 5.82 0.83
C GLU A 673 3.92 4.49 1.50
N LYS A 674 4.24 3.35 0.85
CA LYS A 674 4.04 1.99 1.40
C LYS A 674 2.59 1.66 1.78
N LEU A 675 1.61 2.32 1.14
CA LEU A 675 0.18 2.16 1.44
C LEU A 675 -0.38 0.81 1.00
N ASN A 676 0.21 0.22 -0.05
CA ASN A 676 -0.22 -1.07 -0.62
C ASN A 676 -0.11 -2.22 0.39
N ARG A 677 -1.16 -3.04 0.45
CA ARG A 677 -1.28 -4.26 1.26
C ARG A 677 -1.71 -5.45 0.40
N GLU A 678 -1.33 -5.40 -0.89
CA GLU A 678 -1.62 -6.43 -1.89
C GLU A 678 -0.61 -7.59 -1.91
N PHE A 679 -1.10 -8.78 -2.22
CA PHE A 679 -0.31 -9.92 -2.70
C PHE A 679 -0.58 -10.11 -4.19
N SER A 680 0.46 -10.12 -5.03
CA SER A 680 0.22 -10.06 -6.47
C SER A 680 1.30 -10.67 -7.33
N TYR A 681 0.89 -11.08 -8.54
CA TYR A 681 1.75 -11.63 -9.58
C TYR A 681 2.64 -12.77 -9.07
N PRO A 682 2.04 -13.90 -8.67
CA PRO A 682 2.78 -15.08 -8.25
C PRO A 682 3.52 -15.71 -9.43
N ALA A 683 4.52 -16.49 -9.08
CA ALA A 683 5.14 -17.54 -9.87
C ALA A 683 5.15 -18.83 -9.06
N ILE A 684 5.02 -19.98 -9.72
CA ILE A 684 5.00 -21.32 -9.11
C ILE A 684 5.74 -22.32 -10.02
N LEU A 685 6.57 -23.17 -9.41
CA LEU A 685 7.09 -24.38 -10.04
C LEU A 685 7.15 -25.53 -9.02
N GLN A 686 7.18 -26.78 -9.49
CA GLN A 686 7.47 -27.95 -8.66
C GLN A 686 8.95 -28.34 -8.81
N THR A 687 9.66 -28.59 -7.70
CA THR A 687 11.01 -29.19 -7.73
C THR A 687 10.94 -30.72 -7.80
N PRO A 688 11.99 -31.42 -8.26
CA PRO A 688 11.97 -32.89 -8.43
C PRO A 688 11.69 -33.71 -7.15
N ASP A 689 11.81 -33.09 -5.96
CA ASP A 689 11.42 -33.67 -4.67
C ASP A 689 9.91 -33.48 -4.33
N GLY A 690 9.11 -33.02 -5.30
CA GLY A 690 7.68 -32.81 -5.18
C GLY A 690 7.26 -31.50 -4.51
N ARG A 691 8.20 -30.71 -3.97
CA ARG A 691 7.91 -29.43 -3.29
C ARG A 691 7.46 -28.36 -4.27
N LEU A 692 6.56 -27.49 -3.83
CA LEU A 692 6.17 -26.31 -4.60
C LEU A 692 7.00 -25.11 -4.17
N ARG A 693 7.59 -24.41 -5.15
CA ARG A 693 8.35 -23.18 -4.97
C ARG A 693 7.52 -22.04 -5.52
N ILE A 694 7.12 -21.11 -4.66
CA ILE A 694 6.23 -20.00 -4.99
C ILE A 694 6.97 -18.69 -4.68
N ALA A 695 6.88 -17.70 -5.56
CA ALA A 695 7.35 -16.35 -5.28
C ALA A 695 6.31 -15.33 -5.76
N PHE A 696 6.07 -14.28 -4.99
CA PHE A 696 5.03 -13.29 -5.28
C PHE A 696 5.39 -11.91 -4.72
N THR A 697 4.72 -10.90 -5.25
CA THR A 697 4.85 -9.54 -4.77
C THR A 697 4.20 -9.40 -3.41
N TYR A 698 4.96 -8.93 -2.43
CA TYR A 698 4.48 -8.66 -1.08
C TYR A 698 4.40 -7.14 -0.88
N PHE A 699 3.18 -6.62 -0.83
CA PHE A 699 2.85 -5.21 -0.58
C PHE A 699 3.51 -4.22 -1.57
N ARG A 700 3.87 -4.69 -2.77
CA ARG A 700 4.75 -4.02 -3.76
C ARG A 700 6.12 -3.56 -3.24
N GLN A 701 6.49 -3.96 -2.03
CA GLN A 701 7.69 -3.51 -1.32
C GLN A 701 8.82 -4.55 -1.32
N ALA A 702 8.49 -5.82 -1.47
CA ALA A 702 9.43 -6.93 -1.53
C ALA A 702 8.87 -8.06 -2.41
N ILE A 703 9.71 -9.01 -2.79
CA ILE A 703 9.26 -10.32 -3.24
C ILE A 703 9.29 -11.26 -2.03
N LYS A 704 8.17 -11.90 -1.72
CA LYS A 704 8.12 -13.01 -0.77
C LYS A 704 8.30 -14.31 -1.56
N TYR A 705 9.12 -15.19 -1.02
CA TYR A 705 9.31 -16.56 -1.45
C TYR A 705 8.71 -17.50 -0.41
N THR A 706 8.12 -18.59 -0.88
CA THR A 706 7.48 -19.63 -0.08
C THR A 706 7.75 -21.00 -0.69
N GLU A 707 8.20 -21.93 0.13
CA GLU A 707 8.36 -23.35 -0.18
C GLU A 707 7.30 -24.16 0.58
N LEU A 708 6.59 -25.03 -0.13
CA LEU A 708 5.58 -25.93 0.42
C LEU A 708 6.00 -27.40 0.24
N PRO A 709 5.80 -28.26 1.24
CA PRO A 709 6.02 -29.69 1.10
C PRO A 709 5.01 -30.34 0.13
N PRO A 710 5.30 -31.55 -0.38
CA PRO A 710 4.32 -32.33 -1.13
C PRO A 710 3.02 -32.51 -0.32
N GLY A 711 1.87 -32.44 -0.97
CA GLY A 711 0.56 -32.62 -0.33
C GLY A 711 0.13 -31.50 0.62
N TRP A 712 0.78 -30.32 0.63
CA TRP A 712 0.45 -29.24 1.58
C TRP A 712 -0.99 -28.71 1.46
N VAL A 713 -1.58 -28.71 0.25
CA VAL A 713 -2.99 -28.36 0.02
C VAL A 713 -3.90 -29.50 0.49
N ASP A 714 -3.55 -30.74 0.11
CA ASP A 714 -4.30 -31.96 0.43
C ASP A 714 -4.45 -32.16 1.94
N ALA A 715 -3.40 -31.83 2.72
CA ALA A 715 -3.36 -32.01 4.17
C ALA A 715 -4.32 -31.12 4.99
N GLY A 716 -5.11 -30.26 4.34
CA GLY A 716 -6.23 -29.51 4.97
C GLY A 716 -7.62 -30.09 4.68
N TRP A 717 -7.72 -31.07 3.78
CA TRP A 717 -8.98 -31.69 3.37
C TRP A 717 -9.17 -33.00 4.13
N VAL A 718 -10.12 -33.02 5.07
CA VAL A 718 -10.71 -34.27 5.56
C VAL A 718 -11.90 -34.55 4.66
N GLU A 719 -11.88 -35.66 3.92
CA GLU A 719 -13.06 -36.10 3.17
C GLU A 719 -14.26 -36.17 4.12
N SER A 720 -15.36 -35.52 3.75
CA SER A 720 -16.65 -35.75 4.39
C SER A 720 -17.07 -37.18 4.04
N GLY A 721 -16.78 -38.11 4.95
CA GLY A 721 -16.78 -39.53 4.66
C GLY A 721 -18.08 -40.04 4.07
N SER A 722 -17.96 -40.86 3.02
CA SER A 722 -19.02 -41.74 2.54
C SER A 722 -19.46 -42.66 3.69
N GLY A 723 -20.64 -42.37 4.25
CA GLY A 723 -20.98 -42.77 5.62
C GLY A 723 -22.46 -43.07 5.84
N ARG A 724 -23.07 -43.83 4.92
CA ARG A 724 -24.49 -44.26 4.81
C ARG A 724 -25.37 -43.36 3.95
#